data_AF-A0A1H1W899-F1
#
_entry.id   AF-A0A1H1W899-F1
#
_cell.length_a   1.000
_cell.length_b   1.000
_cell.length_c   1.000
_cell.angle_alpha   90.00
_cell.angle_beta   90.00
_cell.angle_gamma   90.00
#
_symmetry.space_group_name_H-M   'P 1'
#
loop_
_entity.id
_entity.type
_entity.pdbx_description
1 polymer ?
#
loop_
_entity_poly.entity_id
_entity_poly.type
_entity_poly.pdbx_seq_one_letter_code
_entity_poly.pdbx_strand_id
1 'polypeptide(L)'
;MTARTPPRPADTILPADLPRVLERFEGPLDVLSLDCFDTLLWRDCHAPSDVFAALPALGTLRRVAAEQNARKLARTLKRRGEVRLAEIYDAAMPNASRAAVSDAIGAELDAEAAACFAFAPTVELMRAAKAKGVRIVVTSDTYLAAPELARLIERAAGAEVAGLIDRIVTSCEAGFSKREGLLVRVVKAMKCRPGEMLHIGDNRAADYEGARALGIPALHLVQFRETARRRLRLERASRALIGPAEGRIDGLQPHRAILALHEPAIADPAEALGFAVLGPVFHAFEDWLRAEAAALAEARGGRVHWLFMLRDGHLPHLVHRVRGEAESAARVEISRFVATAASLTSRAAYERHLGLEFGLNPATLARQMLMDEEEIGRIVGAPGTEQEMVEASLALIAELRSARRRRITNRRARAFAGRLVEHVRAACDPQPGDTLMLIDLGYNGSAQNRIDALLAGAFGCHVAGRYLLLREMDASGLDKRGLIDARHHDPQFLEALCGNVAVIEQLATCDLGSVVDYTESGRPVRRESAVKGGQSRVREAVQAGCVRFARAALDPPAIRAGEPDAARAWREGAAHALARFLFLPLAREVEVLARFEHDVNLGSERMVALFDPVGAREGMRRRGLFYLKGSERMFLPAELAAEPIEARLALMVQKMRGLGLTYADSAGTAIELEAIHFDAHQASVQRIAASATHDGFHVARLPLGTKGHAIALVLGGRVALAEIGPITRAPVDSLRAEANPDDPEPVEALFDGMREIAPRIVECTRGDAAIVIPPRQPVPGEPPMMVEIVFRPLRLAGGSEEPLGAAVSGADGKDKVGGAPARRDAAA
;
A
#
# COMPACT_ATOMS: atom_id res chain seq x y z
N MET A 1 -25.29 3.78 -5.72
CA MET A 1 -25.86 5.11 -6.06
C MET A 1 -24.72 6.04 -6.41
N THR A 2 -24.58 6.47 -7.66
CA THR A 2 -23.57 7.45 -8.06
C THR A 2 -23.91 8.79 -7.43
N ALA A 3 -23.20 9.16 -6.36
CA ALA A 3 -23.28 10.51 -5.81
C ALA A 3 -22.82 11.50 -6.88
N ARG A 4 -23.79 12.13 -7.56
CA ARG A 4 -23.52 13.28 -8.44
C ARG A 4 -22.83 14.32 -7.58
N THR A 5 -21.56 14.59 -7.88
CA THR A 5 -20.79 15.64 -7.24
C THR A 5 -21.55 16.96 -7.41
N PRO A 6 -21.74 17.77 -6.36
CA PRO A 6 -22.40 19.07 -6.50
C PRO A 6 -21.69 19.93 -7.56
N PRO A 7 -22.41 20.81 -8.27
CA PRO A 7 -21.81 21.68 -9.27
C PRO A 7 -20.70 22.54 -8.65
N ARG A 8 -19.58 22.65 -9.35
CA ARG A 8 -18.42 23.44 -8.91
C ARG A 8 -18.81 24.93 -8.81
N PRO A 9 -18.37 25.66 -7.77
CA PRO A 9 -18.47 27.12 -7.77
C PRO A 9 -17.76 27.72 -9.00
N ALA A 10 -18.29 28.80 -9.57
CA ALA A 10 -17.73 29.44 -10.77
C ALA A 10 -16.26 29.87 -10.58
N ASP A 11 -15.88 30.20 -9.34
CA ASP A 11 -14.56 30.73 -9.00
C ASP A 11 -13.54 29.65 -8.59
N THR A 12 -13.88 28.37 -8.80
CA THR A 12 -13.00 27.22 -8.53
C THR A 12 -12.51 26.59 -9.83
N ILE A 13 -11.18 26.47 -9.97
CA ILE A 13 -10.54 25.89 -11.16
C ILE A 13 -9.77 24.62 -10.81
N LEU A 14 -9.68 23.69 -11.76
CA LEU A 14 -8.80 22.53 -11.69
C LEU A 14 -7.52 22.79 -12.47
N PRO A 15 -6.45 21.98 -12.28
CA PRO A 15 -5.21 22.10 -13.04
C PRO A 15 -5.39 22.18 -14.56
N ALA A 16 -6.31 21.38 -15.12
CA ALA A 16 -6.61 21.39 -16.56
C ALA A 16 -7.29 22.68 -17.06
N ASP A 17 -7.87 23.49 -16.17
CA ASP A 17 -8.50 24.77 -16.52
C ASP A 17 -7.47 25.89 -16.66
N LEU A 18 -6.30 25.80 -16.02
CA LEU A 18 -5.28 26.87 -15.90
C LEU A 18 -4.88 27.50 -17.24
N PRO A 19 -4.53 26.75 -18.30
CA PRO A 19 -4.05 27.35 -19.55
C PRO A 19 -5.09 28.23 -20.24
N ARG A 20 -6.37 28.02 -19.92
CA ARG A 20 -7.52 28.68 -20.57
C ARG A 20 -8.22 29.70 -19.68
N VAL A 21 -7.71 29.96 -18.47
CA VAL A 21 -8.32 30.89 -17.52
C VAL A 21 -8.52 32.29 -18.13
N LEU A 22 -7.54 32.78 -18.89
CA LEU A 22 -7.60 34.12 -19.51
C LEU A 22 -8.65 34.25 -20.62
N GLU A 23 -9.24 33.15 -21.10
CA GLU A 23 -10.36 33.17 -22.04
C GLU A 23 -11.69 33.50 -21.33
N ARG A 24 -11.76 33.25 -20.02
CA ARG A 24 -12.97 33.39 -19.19
C ARG A 24 -13.05 34.74 -18.47
N PHE A 25 -12.00 35.55 -18.55
CA PHE A 25 -11.95 36.82 -17.84
C PHE A 25 -12.51 37.95 -18.72
N GLU A 26 -13.66 38.50 -18.30
CA GLU A 26 -14.32 39.62 -18.96
C GLU A 26 -13.89 40.95 -18.30
N GLY A 27 -12.99 41.70 -18.95
CA GLY A 27 -12.53 43.01 -18.48
C GLY A 27 -11.07 43.31 -18.79
N PRO A 28 -10.60 44.55 -18.55
CA PRO A 28 -9.18 44.89 -18.68
C PRO A 28 -8.38 44.15 -17.60
N LEU A 29 -7.40 43.34 -18.02
CA LEU A 29 -6.49 42.62 -17.14
C LEU A 29 -5.06 43.10 -17.42
N ASP A 30 -4.47 43.81 -16.47
CA ASP A 30 -3.11 44.35 -16.58
C ASP A 30 -2.08 43.48 -15.86
N VAL A 31 -2.52 42.78 -14.81
CA VAL A 31 -1.66 42.03 -13.91
C VAL A 31 -2.24 40.65 -13.60
N LEU A 32 -1.46 39.61 -13.84
CA LEU A 32 -1.68 38.27 -13.31
C LEU A 32 -0.83 38.09 -12.06
N SER A 33 -1.47 37.89 -10.91
CA SER A 33 -0.82 37.57 -9.65
C SER A 33 -0.95 36.07 -9.37
N LEU A 34 0.17 35.39 -9.17
CA LEU A 34 0.20 33.95 -8.89
C LEU A 34 0.76 33.69 -7.50
N ASP A 35 0.18 32.76 -6.77
CA ASP A 35 0.92 32.12 -5.68
C ASP A 35 2.12 31.33 -6.21
N CYS A 36 3.13 31.13 -5.34
CA CYS A 36 4.32 30.36 -5.68
C CYS A 36 4.13 28.87 -5.44
N PHE A 37 4.12 28.42 -4.18
CA PHE A 37 4.15 26.99 -3.86
C PHE A 37 2.78 26.35 -4.11
N ASP A 38 2.74 25.10 -4.56
CA ASP A 38 1.49 24.39 -4.88
C ASP A 38 0.62 25.07 -5.97
N THR A 39 1.15 26.13 -6.61
CA THR A 39 0.53 26.85 -7.72
C THR A 39 1.48 26.95 -8.91
N LEU A 40 2.58 27.69 -8.79
CA LEU A 40 3.66 27.76 -9.79
C LEU A 40 4.70 26.66 -9.55
N LEU A 41 5.32 26.64 -8.37
CA LEU A 41 6.31 25.64 -7.97
C LEU A 41 5.65 24.53 -7.16
N TRP A 42 5.78 23.30 -7.64
CA TRP A 42 5.31 22.09 -6.96
C TRP A 42 6.52 21.31 -6.47
N ARG A 43 6.29 20.39 -5.53
CA ARG A 43 7.31 19.49 -4.98
C ARG A 43 7.01 18.05 -5.33
N ASP A 44 8.05 17.24 -5.49
CA ASP A 44 7.88 15.80 -5.60
C ASP A 44 7.50 15.15 -4.29
N CYS A 45 7.75 15.79 -3.14
CA CYS A 45 7.36 15.24 -1.85
C CYS A 45 5.93 15.63 -1.46
N HIS A 46 5.35 14.90 -0.50
CA HIS A 46 3.98 15.13 -0.03
C HIS A 46 3.81 16.50 0.61
N ALA A 47 4.67 16.83 1.59
CA ALA A 47 4.63 18.04 2.38
C ALA A 47 5.96 18.81 2.30
N PRO A 48 5.97 20.15 2.47
CA PRO A 48 7.22 20.93 2.48
C PRO A 48 8.23 20.45 3.53
N SER A 49 7.75 20.01 4.70
CA SER A 49 8.59 19.49 5.78
C SER A 49 9.36 18.21 5.42
N ASP A 50 8.95 17.52 4.36
CA ASP A 50 9.64 16.31 3.89
C ASP A 50 11.00 16.63 3.24
N VAL A 51 11.17 17.85 2.72
CA VAL A 51 12.47 18.34 2.22
C VAL A 51 13.48 18.42 3.37
N PHE A 52 13.01 18.76 4.58
CA PHE A 52 13.89 18.95 5.74
C PHE A 52 14.58 17.68 6.22
N ALA A 53 14.10 16.50 5.81
CA ALA A 53 14.77 15.22 6.09
C ALA A 53 16.15 15.12 5.38
N ALA A 54 16.34 15.90 4.30
CA ALA A 54 17.61 16.01 3.60
C ALA A 54 18.65 16.86 4.34
N LEU A 55 18.28 17.60 5.39
CA LEU A 55 19.16 18.55 6.07
C LEU A 55 20.03 17.84 7.12
N PRO A 56 21.34 17.62 6.89
CA PRO A 56 22.14 16.74 7.75
C PRO A 56 22.30 17.27 9.18
N ALA A 57 22.37 18.59 9.35
CA ALA A 57 22.60 19.22 10.65
C ALA A 57 21.34 19.31 11.54
N LEU A 58 20.16 19.39 10.94
CA LEU A 58 18.91 19.68 11.64
C LEU A 58 17.91 18.53 11.56
N GLY A 59 17.73 17.94 10.38
CA GLY A 59 16.58 17.10 10.07
C GLY A 59 15.24 17.83 10.22
N THR A 60 14.14 17.12 9.98
CA THR A 60 12.79 17.71 9.99
C THR A 60 12.40 18.33 11.34
N LEU A 61 12.57 17.60 12.45
CA LEU A 61 12.05 18.03 13.75
C LEU A 61 12.73 19.31 14.26
N ARG A 62 14.06 19.39 14.21
CA ARG A 62 14.78 20.59 14.68
C ARG A 62 14.50 21.79 13.78
N ARG A 63 14.41 21.58 12.46
CA ARG A 63 14.12 22.65 11.50
C ARG A 63 12.70 23.22 11.67
N VAL A 64 11.71 22.38 11.92
CA VAL A 64 10.32 22.84 12.22
C VAL A 64 10.28 23.59 13.55
N ALA A 65 10.92 23.07 14.60
CA ALA A 65 10.97 23.72 15.91
C ALA A 65 11.67 25.09 15.83
N ALA A 66 12.74 25.21 15.03
CA ALA A 66 13.46 26.45 14.82
C ALA A 66 12.57 27.54 14.22
N GLU A 67 11.74 27.21 13.23
CA GLU A 67 10.81 28.19 12.65
C GLU A 67 9.75 28.64 13.65
N GLN A 68 9.19 27.70 14.42
CA GLN A 68 8.23 28.03 15.48
C GLN A 68 8.85 28.99 16.51
N ASN A 69 10.09 28.73 16.92
CA ASN A 69 10.84 29.57 17.84
C ASN A 69 11.14 30.94 17.25
N ALA A 70 11.60 31.01 15.99
CA ALA A 70 11.85 32.27 15.30
C ALA A 70 10.56 33.11 15.20
N ARG A 71 9.43 32.51 14.84
CA ARG A 71 8.12 33.19 14.78
C ARG A 71 7.65 33.63 16.17
N LYS A 72 7.93 32.87 17.22
CA LYS A 72 7.63 33.26 18.61
C LYS A 72 8.47 34.49 19.02
N LEU A 73 9.78 34.46 18.79
CA LEU A 73 10.68 35.57 19.06
C LEU A 73 10.30 36.83 18.28
N ALA A 74 10.00 36.70 16.98
CA ALA A 74 9.57 37.81 16.15
C ALA A 74 8.26 38.45 16.63
N ARG A 75 7.29 37.64 17.06
CA ARG A 75 6.03 38.14 17.63
C ARG A 75 6.25 38.88 18.96
N THR A 76 7.04 38.29 19.87
CA THR A 76 7.25 38.86 21.21
C THR A 76 8.13 40.11 21.18
N LEU A 77 9.24 40.08 20.43
CA LEU A 77 10.26 41.15 20.47
C LEU A 77 10.10 42.19 19.36
N LYS A 78 9.60 41.78 18.18
CA LYS A 78 9.52 42.64 16.98
C LYS A 78 8.09 42.95 16.53
N ARG A 79 7.07 42.43 17.22
CA ARG A 79 5.63 42.61 16.92
C ARG A 79 5.25 42.32 15.44
N ARG A 80 5.88 41.30 14.85
CA ARG A 80 5.57 40.81 13.49
C ARG A 80 5.34 39.29 13.49
N GLY A 81 4.50 38.81 12.57
CA GLY A 81 4.20 37.37 12.41
C GLY A 81 5.16 36.62 11.49
N GLU A 82 5.74 37.33 10.52
CA GLU A 82 6.60 36.76 9.48
C GLU A 82 8.08 36.79 9.87
N VAL A 83 8.83 35.77 9.42
CA VAL A 83 10.27 35.56 9.70
C VAL A 83 11.03 35.26 8.42
N ARG A 84 12.33 35.58 8.38
CA ARG A 84 13.22 35.24 7.27
C ARG A 84 13.97 33.93 7.54
N LEU A 85 14.44 33.27 6.49
CA LEU A 85 15.22 32.02 6.59
C LEU A 85 16.43 32.15 7.52
N ALA A 86 17.19 33.25 7.42
CA ALA A 86 18.32 33.52 8.32
C ALA A 86 17.91 33.53 9.81
N GLU A 87 16.75 34.09 10.15
CA GLU A 87 16.27 34.15 11.54
C GLU A 87 15.83 32.79 12.06
N ILE A 88 15.38 31.91 11.16
CA ILE A 88 15.09 30.52 11.49
C ILE A 88 16.39 29.79 11.83
N TYR A 89 17.44 29.98 11.03
CA TYR A 89 18.73 29.34 11.27
C TYR A 89 19.49 29.92 12.46
N ASP A 90 19.38 31.21 12.73
CA ASP A 90 19.88 31.82 13.97
C ASP A 90 19.25 31.15 15.22
N ALA A 91 17.95 30.83 15.15
CA ALA A 91 17.26 30.10 16.21
C ALA A 91 17.61 28.61 16.24
N ALA A 92 17.89 27.99 15.09
CA ALA A 92 18.26 26.58 14.98
C ALA A 92 19.68 26.30 15.47
N MET A 93 20.60 27.24 15.27
CA MET A 93 22.04 27.07 15.46
C MET A 93 22.66 28.23 16.28
N PRO A 94 22.17 28.49 17.50
CA PRO A 94 22.49 29.71 18.25
C PRO A 94 23.97 29.87 18.63
N ASN A 95 24.72 28.77 18.65
CA ASN A 95 26.15 28.74 18.99
C ASN A 95 27.05 28.45 17.78
N ALA A 96 26.49 28.35 16.57
CA ALA A 96 27.28 28.04 15.38
C ALA A 96 27.97 29.30 14.83
N SER A 97 29.05 29.09 14.08
CA SER A 97 29.67 30.17 13.32
C SER A 97 28.76 30.65 12.21
N ARG A 98 28.93 31.91 11.76
CA ARG A 98 28.18 32.43 10.61
C ARG A 98 28.40 31.63 9.33
N ALA A 99 29.60 31.07 9.14
CA ALA A 99 29.90 30.20 8.01
C ALA A 99 29.04 28.93 8.06
N ALA A 100 28.98 28.25 9.21
CA ALA A 100 28.16 27.05 9.37
C ALA A 100 26.65 27.32 9.18
N VAL A 101 26.17 28.48 9.63
CA VAL A 101 24.78 28.92 9.38
C VAL A 101 24.55 29.14 7.88
N SER A 102 25.46 29.81 7.20
CA SER A 102 25.38 30.07 5.76
C SER A 102 25.37 28.76 4.95
N ASP A 103 26.24 27.81 5.30
CA ASP A 103 26.30 26.50 4.65
C ASP A 103 24.98 25.72 4.85
N ALA A 104 24.43 25.76 6.06
CA ALA A 104 23.18 25.07 6.37
C ALA A 104 21.96 25.69 5.69
N ILE A 105 21.93 27.03 5.51
CA ILE A 105 20.94 27.73 4.67
C ILE A 105 21.09 27.29 3.20
N GLY A 106 22.33 27.25 2.70
CA GLY A 106 22.64 26.78 1.35
C GLY A 106 22.10 25.37 1.10
N ALA A 107 22.31 24.46 2.05
CA ALA A 107 21.81 23.09 1.98
C ALA A 107 20.27 22.99 1.91
N GLU A 108 19.53 23.87 2.60
CA GLU A 108 18.06 23.91 2.49
C GLU A 108 17.60 24.46 1.15
N LEU A 109 18.24 25.51 0.64
CA LEU A 109 17.94 26.03 -0.69
C LEU A 109 18.25 25.02 -1.80
N ASP A 110 19.30 24.22 -1.63
CA ASP A 110 19.67 23.12 -2.54
C ASP A 110 18.66 21.98 -2.49
N ALA A 111 18.25 21.56 -1.29
CA ALA A 111 17.24 20.52 -1.11
C ALA A 111 15.87 20.96 -1.66
N GLU A 112 15.45 22.20 -1.42
CA GLU A 112 14.22 22.77 -1.98
C GLU A 112 14.28 22.83 -3.50
N ALA A 113 15.40 23.28 -4.08
CA ALA A 113 15.57 23.34 -5.54
C ALA A 113 15.52 21.95 -6.18
N ALA A 114 16.11 20.94 -5.54
CA ALA A 114 16.08 19.55 -6.00
C ALA A 114 14.68 18.92 -5.92
N ALA A 115 13.88 19.31 -4.92
CA ALA A 115 12.52 18.80 -4.75
C ALA A 115 11.50 19.51 -5.66
N CYS A 116 11.78 20.74 -6.07
CA CYS A 116 10.83 21.62 -6.74
C CYS A 116 10.86 21.51 -8.27
N PHE A 117 9.73 21.87 -8.88
CA PHE A 117 9.57 22.04 -10.33
C PHE A 117 8.46 23.05 -10.64
N ALA A 118 8.49 23.67 -11.81
CA ALA A 118 7.36 24.48 -12.25
C ALA A 118 6.25 23.60 -12.84
N PHE A 119 5.02 23.82 -12.41
CA PHE A 119 3.86 23.11 -12.92
C PHE A 119 3.49 23.62 -14.31
N ALA A 120 3.57 22.74 -15.32
CA ALA A 120 3.48 23.14 -16.72
C ALA A 120 2.20 23.93 -17.07
N PRO A 121 0.99 23.55 -16.60
CA PRO A 121 -0.23 24.32 -16.85
C PRO A 121 -0.19 25.77 -16.33
N THR A 122 0.54 26.02 -15.22
CA THR A 122 0.73 27.38 -14.70
C THR A 122 1.68 28.17 -15.58
N VAL A 123 2.74 27.55 -16.10
CA VAL A 123 3.68 28.20 -17.02
C VAL A 123 3.01 28.49 -18.38
N GLU A 124 2.16 27.61 -18.88
CA GLU A 124 1.35 27.86 -20.08
C GLU A 124 0.44 29.07 -19.92
N LEU A 125 -0.21 29.19 -18.75
CA LEU A 125 -0.97 30.38 -18.38
C LEU A 125 -0.09 31.64 -18.36
N MET A 126 1.12 31.56 -17.80
CA MET A 126 2.06 32.69 -17.78
C MET A 126 2.47 33.11 -19.20
N ARG A 127 2.78 32.15 -20.08
CA ARG A 127 3.11 32.44 -21.49
C ARG A 127 1.93 33.09 -22.22
N ALA A 128 0.71 32.58 -22.01
CA ALA A 128 -0.51 33.18 -22.57
C ALA A 128 -0.77 34.61 -22.04
N ALA A 129 -0.46 34.87 -20.76
CA ALA A 129 -0.55 36.20 -20.18
C ALA A 129 0.44 37.17 -20.83
N LYS A 130 1.71 36.77 -20.98
CA LYS A 130 2.74 37.56 -21.66
C LYS A 130 2.39 37.87 -23.11
N ALA A 131 1.85 36.90 -23.84
CA ALA A 131 1.41 37.08 -25.22
C ALA A 131 0.30 38.15 -25.36
N LYS A 132 -0.48 38.38 -24.29
CA LYS A 132 -1.52 39.42 -24.20
C LYS A 132 -1.02 40.75 -23.59
N GLY A 133 0.29 40.88 -23.31
CA GLY A 133 0.86 42.05 -22.66
C GLY A 133 0.55 42.18 -21.16
N VAL A 134 0.04 41.13 -20.53
CA VAL A 134 -0.28 41.10 -19.10
C VAL A 134 1.01 40.90 -18.31
N ARG A 135 1.22 41.74 -17.29
CA ARG A 135 2.38 41.62 -16.38
C ARG A 135 2.15 40.55 -15.34
N ILE A 136 3.20 39.85 -14.93
CA ILE A 136 3.13 38.71 -14.03
C ILE A 136 3.87 39.03 -12.73
N VAL A 137 3.19 38.85 -11.61
CA VAL A 137 3.75 38.98 -10.27
C VAL A 137 3.56 37.68 -9.48
N VAL A 138 4.62 37.17 -8.87
CA VAL A 138 4.54 36.05 -7.94
C VAL A 138 4.42 36.59 -6.52
N THR A 139 3.41 36.14 -5.77
CA THR A 139 3.13 36.57 -4.41
C THR A 139 3.08 35.37 -3.48
N SER A 140 3.96 35.25 -2.48
CA SER A 140 4.02 34.06 -1.64
C SER A 140 4.14 34.37 -0.15
N ASP A 141 3.40 33.61 0.66
CA ASP A 141 3.58 33.57 2.12
C ASP A 141 4.74 32.61 2.43
N THR A 142 5.95 33.15 2.61
CA THR A 142 7.18 32.38 2.72
C THR A 142 8.25 33.10 3.55
N TYR A 143 9.15 32.31 4.14
CA TYR A 143 10.36 32.80 4.81
C TYR A 143 11.49 33.16 3.85
N LEU A 144 11.32 32.91 2.55
CA LEU A 144 12.28 33.28 1.50
C LEU A 144 12.08 34.74 1.06
N ALA A 145 13.16 35.51 1.06
CA ALA A 145 13.17 36.84 0.48
C ALA A 145 12.98 36.79 -1.04
N ALA A 146 12.56 37.89 -1.67
CA ALA A 146 12.29 37.89 -3.11
C ALA A 146 13.51 37.44 -3.97
N PRO A 147 14.77 37.83 -3.67
CA PRO A 147 15.93 37.32 -4.40
C PRO A 147 16.18 35.82 -4.19
N GLU A 148 15.92 35.31 -2.99
CA GLU A 148 16.08 33.88 -2.67
C GLU A 148 15.03 33.04 -3.40
N LEU A 149 13.79 33.52 -3.43
CA LEU A 149 12.69 32.87 -4.14
C LEU A 149 12.90 32.91 -5.67
N ALA A 150 13.37 34.04 -6.21
CA ALA A 150 13.73 34.14 -7.63
C ALA A 150 14.79 33.10 -8.01
N ARG A 151 15.85 32.98 -7.19
CA ARG A 151 16.92 32.00 -7.40
C ARG A 151 16.41 30.57 -7.26
N LEU A 152 15.49 30.29 -6.35
CA LEU A 152 14.85 28.98 -6.23
C LEU A 152 14.06 28.63 -7.50
N ILE A 153 13.23 29.55 -8.01
CA ILE A 153 12.45 29.35 -9.24
C ILE A 153 13.38 29.08 -10.41
N GLU A 154 14.42 29.89 -10.60
CA GLU A 154 15.39 29.71 -11.68
C GLU A 154 16.12 28.36 -11.58
N ARG A 155 16.53 27.95 -10.38
CA ARG A 155 17.21 26.66 -10.18
C ARG A 155 16.30 25.45 -10.35
N ALA A 156 15.05 25.55 -9.93
CA ALA A 156 14.10 24.45 -10.03
C ALA A 156 13.55 24.30 -11.46
N ALA A 157 13.19 25.41 -12.11
CA ALA A 157 12.41 25.44 -13.34
C ALA A 157 13.15 26.03 -14.56
N GLY A 158 14.33 26.61 -14.37
CA GLY A 158 15.14 27.20 -15.43
C GLY A 158 14.91 28.71 -15.62
N ALA A 159 15.85 29.33 -16.33
CA ALA A 159 15.87 30.78 -16.58
C ALA A 159 14.69 31.28 -17.44
N GLU A 160 14.13 30.44 -18.33
CA GLU A 160 12.96 30.81 -19.15
C GLU A 160 11.74 31.08 -18.27
N VAL A 161 11.43 30.16 -17.35
CA VAL A 161 10.30 30.32 -16.42
C VAL A 161 10.53 31.51 -15.49
N ALA A 162 11.74 31.68 -14.96
CA ALA A 162 12.08 32.84 -14.13
C ALA A 162 11.93 34.17 -14.90
N GLY A 163 12.33 34.20 -16.17
CA GLY A 163 12.23 35.38 -17.05
C GLY A 163 10.80 35.80 -17.39
N LEU A 164 9.80 34.94 -17.19
CA LEU A 164 8.39 35.30 -17.33
C LEU A 164 7.90 36.17 -16.17
N ILE A 165 8.62 36.27 -15.05
CA ILE A 165 8.14 36.94 -13.84
C ILE A 165 8.65 38.40 -13.81
N ASP A 166 7.74 39.37 -13.83
CA ASP A 166 8.12 40.80 -13.76
C ASP A 166 8.48 41.24 -12.34
N ARG A 167 7.88 40.60 -11.33
CA ARG A 167 8.10 40.94 -9.93
C ARG A 167 7.79 39.78 -8.98
N ILE A 168 8.50 39.74 -7.86
CA ILE A 168 8.21 38.84 -6.73
C ILE A 168 7.94 39.69 -5.49
N VAL A 169 6.93 39.30 -4.71
CA VAL A 169 6.58 39.91 -3.42
C VAL A 169 6.35 38.81 -2.40
N THR A 170 7.11 38.81 -1.30
CA THR A 170 6.99 37.78 -0.25
C THR A 170 6.56 38.36 1.10
N SER A 171 5.88 37.54 1.90
CA SER A 171 5.37 37.92 3.22
C SER A 171 6.49 38.29 4.19
N CYS A 172 7.63 37.60 4.18
CA CYS A 172 8.75 37.92 5.09
C CYS A 172 9.41 39.27 4.82
N GLU A 173 9.38 39.77 3.58
CA GLU A 173 9.86 41.11 3.24
C GLU A 173 8.82 42.20 3.55
N ALA A 174 7.53 41.92 3.29
CA ALA A 174 6.45 42.86 3.57
C ALA A 174 6.09 42.95 5.06
N GLY A 175 6.35 41.88 5.83
CA GLY A 175 6.07 41.74 7.25
C GLY A 175 4.67 41.23 7.61
N PHE A 176 3.85 40.91 6.61
CA PHE A 176 2.48 40.42 6.77
C PHE A 176 2.09 39.49 5.61
N SER A 177 1.22 38.53 5.91
CA SER A 177 0.72 37.50 4.98
C SER A 177 -0.35 38.03 4.01
N LYS A 178 -0.76 37.21 3.03
CA LYS A 178 -1.89 37.53 2.14
C LYS A 178 -3.19 37.77 2.91
N ARG A 179 -3.44 36.99 3.97
CA ARG A 179 -4.60 37.17 4.86
C ARG A 179 -4.57 38.50 5.61
N GLU A 180 -3.38 39.05 5.82
CA GLU A 180 -3.14 40.32 6.51
C GLU A 180 -2.95 41.50 5.52
N GLY A 181 -3.14 41.28 4.22
CA GLY A 181 -3.17 42.34 3.21
C GLY A 181 -1.95 42.45 2.30
N LEU A 182 -1.11 41.40 2.15
CA LEU A 182 0.06 41.40 1.24
C LEU A 182 -0.28 41.88 -0.17
N LEU A 183 -1.44 41.49 -0.69
CA LEU A 183 -1.89 41.84 -2.03
C LEU A 183 -2.12 43.35 -2.23
N VAL A 184 -2.37 44.13 -1.16
CA VAL A 184 -2.40 45.60 -1.25
C VAL A 184 -1.05 46.17 -1.66
N ARG A 185 0.05 45.56 -1.18
CA ARG A 185 1.41 45.95 -1.60
C ARG A 185 1.65 45.58 -3.05
N VAL A 186 1.11 44.46 -3.51
CA VAL A 186 1.21 44.02 -4.90
C VAL A 186 0.51 45.01 -5.84
N VAL A 187 -0.74 45.39 -5.54
CA VAL A 187 -1.51 46.39 -6.31
C VAL A 187 -0.72 47.71 -6.41
N LYS A 188 -0.19 48.21 -5.30
CA LYS A 188 0.65 49.43 -5.26
C LYS A 188 1.94 49.28 -6.06
N ALA A 189 2.63 48.15 -5.88
CA ALA A 189 3.90 47.85 -6.54
C ALA A 189 3.76 47.72 -8.06
N MET A 190 2.64 47.19 -8.53
CA MET A 190 2.33 47.01 -9.94
C MET A 190 1.63 48.22 -10.57
N LYS A 191 1.22 49.20 -9.75
CA LYS A 191 0.52 50.42 -10.19
C LYS A 191 -0.76 50.10 -11.01
N CYS A 192 -1.55 49.15 -10.54
CA CYS A 192 -2.84 48.78 -11.14
C CYS A 192 -3.98 49.03 -10.15
N ARG A 193 -5.23 48.95 -10.62
CA ARG A 193 -6.43 48.90 -9.78
C ARG A 193 -6.73 47.45 -9.36
N PRO A 194 -7.39 47.20 -8.21
CA PRO A 194 -7.76 45.86 -7.79
C PRO A 194 -8.51 45.04 -8.86
N GLY A 195 -9.43 45.67 -9.60
CA GLY A 195 -10.19 45.02 -10.68
C GLY A 195 -9.39 44.70 -11.95
N GLU A 196 -8.19 45.27 -12.12
CA GLU A 196 -7.28 45.01 -13.25
C GLU A 196 -6.28 43.89 -12.94
N MET A 197 -6.38 43.29 -11.75
CA MET A 197 -5.51 42.22 -11.30
C MET A 197 -6.33 40.95 -11.06
N LEU A 198 -5.88 39.82 -11.61
CA LEU A 198 -6.41 38.50 -11.30
C LEU A 198 -5.42 37.76 -10.41
N HIS A 199 -5.88 37.25 -9.26
CA HIS A 199 -5.06 36.40 -8.40
C HIS A 199 -5.45 34.92 -8.49
N ILE A 200 -4.47 34.02 -8.55
CA ILE A 200 -4.69 32.57 -8.57
C ILE A 200 -3.75 31.91 -7.57
N GLY A 201 -4.29 31.02 -6.72
CA GLY A 201 -3.51 30.23 -5.78
C GLY A 201 -4.30 29.04 -5.23
N ASP A 202 -3.62 28.15 -4.52
CA ASP A 202 -4.16 26.88 -4.01
C ASP A 202 -4.85 27.02 -2.65
N ASN A 203 -4.51 28.05 -1.88
CA ASN A 203 -5.00 28.23 -0.53
C ASN A 203 -6.29 29.05 -0.54
N ARG A 204 -7.42 28.41 -0.19
CA ARG A 204 -8.72 29.07 -0.19
C ARG A 204 -8.77 30.33 0.68
N ALA A 205 -8.12 30.30 1.84
CA ALA A 205 -8.21 31.40 2.78
C ALA A 205 -7.23 32.54 2.45
N ALA A 206 -6.02 32.21 2.00
CA ALA A 206 -4.98 33.19 1.70
C ALA A 206 -5.13 33.79 0.30
N ASP A 207 -5.32 32.95 -0.71
CA ASP A 207 -5.32 33.37 -2.11
C ASP A 207 -6.72 33.78 -2.58
N TYR A 208 -7.74 33.00 -2.23
CA TYR A 208 -9.09 33.32 -2.69
C TYR A 208 -9.79 34.35 -1.79
N GLU A 209 -10.07 34.02 -0.52
CA GLU A 209 -10.80 34.91 0.40
C GLU A 209 -10.03 36.21 0.67
N GLY A 210 -8.71 36.12 0.87
CA GLY A 210 -7.84 37.28 1.10
C GLY A 210 -7.82 38.26 -0.08
N ALA A 211 -7.77 37.77 -1.32
CA ALA A 211 -7.83 38.62 -2.50
C ALA A 211 -9.23 39.24 -2.70
N ARG A 212 -10.29 38.44 -2.56
CA ARG A 212 -11.67 38.92 -2.75
C ARG A 212 -12.06 40.00 -1.75
N ALA A 213 -11.59 39.91 -0.50
CA ALA A 213 -11.80 40.93 0.53
C ALA A 213 -11.22 42.31 0.15
N LEU A 214 -10.26 42.36 -0.78
CA LEU A 214 -9.60 43.57 -1.27
C LEU A 214 -10.18 44.06 -2.62
N GLY A 215 -11.27 43.44 -3.10
CA GLY A 215 -11.87 43.75 -4.40
C GLY A 215 -11.06 43.22 -5.60
N ILE A 216 -10.12 42.30 -5.37
CA ILE A 216 -9.31 41.67 -6.42
C ILE A 216 -10.06 40.42 -6.92
N PRO A 217 -10.35 40.29 -8.23
CA PRO A 217 -10.77 39.02 -8.82
C PRO A 217 -9.81 37.87 -8.47
N ALA A 218 -10.35 36.73 -8.05
CA ALA A 218 -9.52 35.61 -7.63
C ALA A 218 -10.14 34.27 -8.03
N LEU A 219 -9.28 33.30 -8.35
CA LEU A 219 -9.67 31.92 -8.63
C LEU A 219 -8.95 30.97 -7.67
N HIS A 220 -9.70 30.04 -7.10
CA HIS A 220 -9.15 29.01 -6.22
C HIS A 220 -8.73 27.79 -7.03
N LEU A 221 -7.43 27.49 -7.06
CA LEU A 221 -6.88 26.29 -7.68
C LEU A 221 -7.07 25.08 -6.75
N VAL A 222 -7.95 24.16 -7.14
CA VAL A 222 -8.12 22.89 -6.44
C VAL A 222 -7.26 21.84 -7.14
N GLN A 223 -6.03 21.66 -6.65
CA GLN A 223 -5.07 20.71 -7.22
C GLN A 223 -5.59 19.27 -7.25
N PHE A 224 -6.30 18.84 -6.19
CA PHE A 224 -6.73 17.46 -5.98
C PHE A 224 -8.15 17.40 -5.45
N ARG A 225 -8.91 16.42 -5.95
CA ARG A 225 -10.17 15.98 -5.30
C ARG A 225 -9.86 15.30 -3.97
N GLU A 226 -10.83 15.27 -3.08
CA GLU A 226 -10.66 14.72 -1.73
C GLU A 226 -10.11 13.30 -1.71
N THR A 227 -10.58 12.46 -2.62
CA THR A 227 -10.12 11.08 -2.69
C THR A 227 -8.65 10.95 -3.12
N ALA A 228 -8.17 11.85 -3.98
CA ALA A 228 -6.75 11.90 -4.37
C ALA A 228 -5.90 12.44 -3.21
N ARG A 229 -6.36 13.48 -2.51
CA ARG A 229 -5.71 14.00 -1.28
C ARG A 229 -5.54 12.92 -0.23
N ARG A 230 -6.61 12.17 0.05
CA ARG A 230 -6.58 11.07 1.02
C ARG A 230 -5.62 9.96 0.60
N ARG A 231 -5.61 9.57 -0.67
CA ARG A 231 -4.68 8.56 -1.21
C ARG A 231 -3.23 8.98 -1.01
N LEU A 232 -2.85 10.16 -1.51
CA LEU A 232 -1.49 10.70 -1.39
C LEU A 232 -1.06 10.85 0.09
N ARG A 233 -1.96 11.30 0.98
CA ARG A 233 -1.67 11.36 2.42
C ARG A 233 -1.37 9.98 3.03
N LEU A 234 -2.11 8.95 2.63
CA LEU A 234 -1.88 7.59 3.14
C LEU A 234 -0.64 6.93 2.55
N GLU A 235 -0.23 7.27 1.33
CA GLU A 235 1.08 6.87 0.78
C GLU A 235 2.22 7.46 1.61
N ARG A 236 2.14 8.76 1.94
CA ARG A 236 3.10 9.42 2.84
C ARG A 236 3.13 8.80 4.23
N ALA A 237 1.98 8.41 4.77
CA ALA A 237 1.89 7.71 6.04
C ALA A 237 2.52 6.30 5.97
N SER A 238 2.32 5.60 4.85
CA SER A 238 2.92 4.28 4.62
C SER A 238 4.44 4.37 4.58
N ARG A 239 5.00 5.40 3.92
CA ARG A 239 6.44 5.70 3.95
C ARG A 239 6.97 5.81 5.39
N ALA A 240 6.29 6.51 6.28
CA ALA A 240 6.72 6.65 7.67
C ALA A 240 6.87 5.30 8.42
N LEU A 241 6.14 4.26 7.97
CA LEU A 241 6.21 2.91 8.55
C LEU A 241 7.28 2.02 7.91
N ILE A 242 7.70 2.31 6.68
CA ILE A 242 8.72 1.51 5.97
C ILE A 242 10.11 1.73 6.59
N GLY A 243 10.47 2.98 6.90
CA GLY A 243 11.76 3.30 7.53
C GLY A 243 12.12 4.79 7.40
N PRO A 244 13.19 5.28 8.07
CA PRO A 244 13.58 6.68 7.98
C PRO A 244 14.19 7.05 6.61
N ALA A 245 14.20 8.35 6.26
CA ALA A 245 14.83 8.91 5.06
C ALA A 245 16.08 9.72 5.44
N GLU A 246 16.98 9.18 6.28
CA GLU A 246 18.07 9.98 6.83
C GLU A 246 18.97 10.58 5.74
N GLY A 247 19.14 11.91 5.79
CA GLY A 247 19.99 12.65 4.87
C GLY A 247 19.43 12.76 3.45
N ARG A 248 18.13 12.49 3.25
CA ARG A 248 17.47 12.57 1.93
C ARG A 248 16.06 13.12 2.03
N ILE A 249 15.53 13.65 0.93
CA ILE A 249 14.12 14.09 0.85
C ILE A 249 13.22 12.89 1.14
N ASP A 250 12.26 13.07 2.05
CA ASP A 250 11.28 12.06 2.44
C ASP A 250 10.00 12.18 1.59
N GLY A 251 9.09 11.20 1.72
CA GLY A 251 7.71 11.36 1.25
C GLY A 251 7.55 11.58 -0.26
N LEU A 252 8.46 11.06 -1.08
CA LEU A 252 8.46 11.23 -2.54
C LEU A 252 7.19 10.64 -3.20
N GLN A 253 6.62 11.43 -4.11
CA GLN A 253 5.36 11.25 -4.86
C GLN A 253 5.46 11.93 -6.26
N PRO A 254 6.43 11.54 -7.11
CA PRO A 254 6.66 12.19 -8.42
C PRO A 254 5.45 12.13 -9.36
N HIS A 255 4.55 11.17 -9.13
CA HIS A 255 3.33 10.99 -9.92
C HIS A 255 2.25 12.06 -9.64
N ARG A 256 2.35 12.86 -8.58
CA ARG A 256 1.25 13.72 -8.12
C ARG A 256 0.78 14.75 -9.15
N ALA A 257 1.69 15.30 -9.96
CA ALA A 257 1.35 16.30 -10.97
C ALA A 257 0.53 15.70 -12.11
N ILE A 258 0.89 14.50 -12.55
CA ILE A 258 0.14 13.72 -13.54
C ILE A 258 -1.27 13.41 -13.00
N LEU A 259 -1.37 12.99 -11.73
CA LEU A 259 -2.67 12.72 -11.12
C LEU A 259 -3.54 13.97 -11.03
N ALA A 260 -2.97 15.10 -10.60
CA ALA A 260 -3.67 16.37 -10.49
C ALA A 260 -4.29 16.81 -11.83
N LEU A 261 -3.54 16.64 -12.93
CA LEU A 261 -3.98 17.06 -14.26
C LEU A 261 -5.02 16.11 -14.87
N HIS A 262 -4.82 14.80 -14.76
CA HIS A 262 -5.55 13.83 -15.58
C HIS A 262 -6.60 12.98 -14.84
N GLU A 263 -6.41 12.66 -13.55
CA GLU A 263 -7.37 11.85 -12.77
C GLU A 263 -8.78 12.48 -12.75
N PRO A 264 -8.96 13.81 -12.67
CA PRO A 264 -10.30 14.40 -12.63
C PRO A 264 -11.18 14.09 -13.85
N ALA A 265 -10.58 13.78 -15.00
CA ALA A 265 -11.26 13.44 -16.24
C ALA A 265 -11.63 11.94 -16.37
N ILE A 266 -11.33 11.12 -15.36
CA ILE A 266 -11.61 9.69 -15.36
C ILE A 266 -12.91 9.44 -14.59
N ALA A 267 -13.91 8.90 -15.27
CA ALA A 267 -15.23 8.64 -14.70
C ALA A 267 -15.38 7.22 -14.15
N ASP A 268 -14.79 6.22 -14.82
CA ASP A 268 -14.86 4.82 -14.39
C ASP A 268 -13.95 4.59 -13.16
N PRO A 269 -14.48 4.13 -12.02
CA PRO A 269 -13.69 3.82 -10.84
C PRO A 269 -12.59 2.76 -11.08
N ALA A 270 -12.83 1.80 -11.99
CA ALA A 270 -11.84 0.77 -12.32
C ALA A 270 -10.65 1.38 -13.10
N GLU A 271 -10.94 2.17 -14.13
CA GLU A 271 -9.92 2.96 -14.83
C GLU A 271 -9.18 3.91 -13.87
N ALA A 272 -9.89 4.56 -12.94
CA ALA A 272 -9.28 5.45 -11.96
C ALA A 272 -8.35 4.72 -10.97
N LEU A 273 -8.70 3.49 -10.55
CA LEU A 273 -7.81 2.63 -9.76
C LEU A 273 -6.53 2.31 -10.55
N GLY A 274 -6.69 1.91 -11.82
CA GLY A 274 -5.57 1.68 -12.72
C GLY A 274 -4.68 2.89 -12.89
N PHE A 275 -5.27 4.04 -13.20
CA PHE A 275 -4.54 5.29 -13.45
C PHE A 275 -3.81 5.81 -12.21
N ALA A 276 -4.48 5.80 -11.06
CA ALA A 276 -4.00 6.53 -9.89
C ALA A 276 -3.23 5.68 -8.87
N VAL A 277 -3.23 4.35 -9.02
CA VAL A 277 -2.51 3.42 -8.12
C VAL A 277 -1.50 2.59 -8.88
N LEU A 278 -1.95 1.78 -9.84
CA LEU A 278 -1.07 0.86 -10.57
C LEU A 278 -0.25 1.57 -11.65
N GLY A 279 -0.79 2.62 -12.27
CA GLY A 279 -0.13 3.42 -13.29
C GLY A 279 1.26 3.93 -12.86
N PRO A 280 1.37 4.66 -11.73
CA PRO A 280 2.65 5.08 -11.18
C PRO A 280 3.64 3.92 -10.95
N VAL A 281 3.15 2.77 -10.47
CA VAL A 281 3.96 1.58 -10.17
C VAL A 281 4.53 0.96 -11.45
N PHE A 282 3.68 0.71 -12.45
CA PHE A 282 4.11 0.09 -13.70
C PHE A 282 4.91 1.05 -14.60
N HIS A 283 4.68 2.36 -14.51
CA HIS A 283 5.53 3.35 -15.16
C HIS A 283 6.94 3.34 -14.53
N ALA A 284 7.05 3.38 -13.20
CA ALA A 284 8.34 3.27 -12.52
C ALA A 284 9.07 1.97 -12.87
N PHE A 285 8.32 0.86 -12.98
CA PHE A 285 8.88 -0.42 -13.39
C PHE A 285 9.41 -0.39 -14.82
N GLU A 286 8.65 0.14 -15.78
CA GLU A 286 9.10 0.28 -17.18
C GLU A 286 10.35 1.18 -17.31
N ASP A 287 10.38 2.30 -16.59
CA ASP A 287 11.53 3.20 -16.58
C ASP A 287 12.78 2.51 -16.03
N TRP A 288 12.63 1.73 -14.96
CA TRP A 288 13.70 0.92 -14.40
C TRP A 288 14.13 -0.22 -15.34
N LEU A 289 13.19 -0.90 -16.01
CA LEU A 289 13.51 -1.95 -16.97
C LEU A 289 14.35 -1.42 -18.14
N ARG A 290 14.07 -0.20 -18.62
CA ARG A 290 14.88 0.43 -19.69
C ARG A 290 16.30 0.73 -19.23
N ALA A 291 16.46 1.24 -18.01
CA ALA A 291 17.77 1.46 -17.42
C ALA A 291 18.55 0.15 -17.24
N GLU A 292 17.90 -0.91 -16.76
CA GLU A 292 18.53 -2.23 -16.60
C GLU A 292 18.91 -2.86 -17.95
N ALA A 293 18.06 -2.75 -18.97
CA ALA A 293 18.38 -3.24 -20.31
C ALA A 293 19.58 -2.48 -20.92
N ALA A 294 19.65 -1.16 -20.76
CA ALA A 294 20.79 -0.37 -21.21
C ALA A 294 22.07 -0.80 -20.50
N ALA A 295 22.02 -0.97 -19.18
CA ALA A 295 23.17 -1.43 -18.39
C ALA A 295 23.61 -2.86 -18.75
N LEU A 296 22.66 -3.76 -19.03
CA LEU A 296 22.95 -5.12 -19.49
C LEU A 296 23.62 -5.12 -20.87
N ALA A 297 23.11 -4.30 -21.80
CA ALA A 297 23.69 -4.16 -23.13
C ALA A 297 25.11 -3.61 -23.06
N GLU A 298 25.36 -2.59 -22.25
CA GLU A 298 26.70 -2.02 -22.04
C GLU A 298 27.67 -3.04 -21.42
N ALA A 299 27.23 -3.77 -20.39
CA ALA A 299 28.08 -4.72 -19.68
C ALA A 299 28.40 -5.99 -20.49
N ARG A 300 27.56 -6.38 -21.45
CA ARG A 300 27.67 -7.67 -22.15
C ARG A 300 27.94 -7.57 -23.65
N GLY A 301 27.66 -6.43 -24.28
CA GLY A 301 27.90 -6.18 -25.71
C GLY A 301 26.93 -6.87 -26.69
N GLY A 302 26.25 -7.94 -26.28
CA GLY A 302 25.19 -8.60 -27.05
C GLY A 302 23.83 -7.90 -26.98
N ARG A 303 22.88 -8.34 -27.81
CA ARG A 303 21.50 -7.81 -27.82
C ARG A 303 20.77 -8.23 -26.54
N VAL A 304 19.95 -7.34 -26.00
CA VAL A 304 19.05 -7.65 -24.88
C VAL A 304 17.66 -7.94 -25.42
N HIS A 305 17.21 -9.20 -25.29
CA HIS A 305 15.86 -9.64 -25.62
C HIS A 305 14.93 -9.45 -24.41
N TRP A 306 13.83 -8.75 -24.60
CA TRP A 306 12.87 -8.42 -23.54
C TRP A 306 11.77 -9.48 -23.51
N LEU A 307 11.85 -10.41 -22.55
CA LEU A 307 10.95 -11.54 -22.47
C LEU A 307 9.92 -11.33 -21.36
N PHE A 308 8.77 -10.77 -21.72
CA PHE A 308 7.64 -10.61 -20.80
C PHE A 308 6.98 -11.96 -20.55
N MET A 309 7.08 -12.44 -19.31
CA MET A 309 6.52 -13.73 -18.89
C MET A 309 4.99 -13.62 -18.79
N LEU A 310 4.26 -14.24 -19.72
CA LEU A 310 2.83 -14.06 -19.88
C LEU A 310 2.01 -14.47 -18.65
N ARG A 311 0.78 -13.92 -18.58
CA ARG A 311 -0.01 -13.66 -17.36
C ARG A 311 0.52 -12.43 -16.63
N ASP A 312 1.45 -12.58 -15.71
CA ASP A 312 1.90 -11.51 -14.82
C ASP A 312 2.68 -10.41 -15.55
N GLY A 313 3.41 -10.77 -16.62
CA GLY A 313 4.08 -9.85 -17.53
C GLY A 313 3.17 -9.21 -18.58
N HIS A 314 1.86 -9.49 -18.61
CA HIS A 314 0.94 -8.90 -19.60
C HIS A 314 0.81 -7.38 -19.45
N LEU A 315 0.47 -6.89 -18.27
CA LEU A 315 0.36 -5.45 -18.02
C LEU A 315 1.70 -4.71 -18.17
N PRO A 316 2.85 -5.20 -17.65
CA PRO A 316 4.17 -4.65 -17.97
C PRO A 316 4.40 -4.48 -19.47
N HIS A 317 4.04 -5.49 -20.27
CA HIS A 317 4.18 -5.41 -21.73
C HIS A 317 3.26 -4.36 -22.37
N LEU A 318 2.02 -4.20 -21.89
CA LEU A 318 1.12 -3.13 -22.37
C LEU A 318 1.70 -1.74 -22.10
N VAL A 319 2.32 -1.54 -20.94
CA VAL A 319 2.99 -0.29 -20.57
C VAL A 319 4.25 -0.07 -21.42
N HIS A 320 5.05 -1.12 -21.63
CA HIS A 320 6.24 -1.06 -22.49
C HIS A 320 5.92 -0.55 -23.90
N ARG A 321 4.83 -1.04 -24.50
CA ARG A 321 4.37 -0.62 -25.84
C ARG A 321 4.03 0.86 -25.94
N VAL A 322 3.70 1.53 -24.84
CA VAL A 322 3.41 2.98 -24.84
C VAL A 322 4.65 3.80 -25.18
N ARG A 323 5.82 3.38 -24.71
CA ARG A 323 7.09 4.09 -24.91
C ARG A 323 7.82 3.69 -26.21
N GLY A 324 7.17 2.89 -27.06
CA GLY A 324 7.80 2.21 -28.18
C GLY A 324 8.38 0.86 -27.75
N GLU A 325 7.95 -0.18 -28.46
CA GLU A 325 8.37 -1.55 -28.21
C GLU A 325 9.83 -1.74 -28.64
N ALA A 326 10.64 -2.37 -27.78
CA ALA A 326 12.00 -2.74 -28.15
C ALA A 326 11.98 -3.68 -29.36
N GLU A 327 12.97 -3.57 -30.24
CA GLU A 327 13.06 -4.37 -31.48
C GLU A 327 12.98 -5.88 -31.22
N SER A 328 13.46 -6.33 -30.05
CA SER A 328 13.38 -7.72 -29.62
C SER A 328 12.63 -7.91 -28.31
N ALA A 329 11.43 -7.33 -28.23
CA ALA A 329 10.46 -7.65 -27.19
C ALA A 329 9.55 -8.81 -27.61
N ALA A 330 9.36 -9.76 -26.70
CA ALA A 330 8.50 -10.91 -26.92
C ALA A 330 7.72 -11.25 -25.65
N ARG A 331 6.56 -11.87 -25.86
CA ARG A 331 5.72 -12.44 -24.83
C ARG A 331 5.98 -13.95 -24.78
N VAL A 332 6.49 -14.45 -23.67
CA VAL A 332 6.83 -15.87 -23.51
C VAL A 332 5.97 -16.50 -22.43
N GLU A 333 5.45 -17.69 -22.69
CA GLU A 333 4.60 -18.41 -21.73
C GLU A 333 5.44 -19.39 -20.96
N ILE A 334 6.00 -18.94 -19.84
CA ILE A 334 6.82 -19.79 -18.96
C ILE A 334 6.26 -19.69 -17.54
N SER A 335 5.37 -20.62 -17.19
CA SER A 335 4.85 -20.74 -15.83
C SER A 335 5.84 -21.48 -14.91
N ARG A 336 5.63 -21.39 -13.59
CA ARG A 336 6.38 -22.20 -12.62
C ARG A 336 6.26 -23.70 -12.92
N PHE A 337 5.10 -24.15 -13.38
CA PHE A 337 4.85 -25.56 -13.71
C PHE A 337 5.71 -26.04 -14.87
N VAL A 338 5.69 -25.35 -16.00
CA VAL A 338 6.48 -25.74 -17.19
C VAL A 338 7.97 -25.55 -16.98
N ALA A 339 8.36 -24.55 -16.18
CA ALA A 339 9.74 -24.38 -15.72
C ALA A 339 10.20 -25.59 -14.88
N THR A 340 9.36 -26.08 -13.96
CA THR A 340 9.65 -27.30 -13.18
C THR A 340 9.80 -28.49 -14.13
N ALA A 341 8.82 -28.73 -15.00
CA ALA A 341 8.80 -29.82 -15.96
C ALA A 341 10.10 -29.88 -16.80
N ALA A 342 10.57 -28.73 -17.29
CA ALA A 342 11.80 -28.63 -18.08
C ALA A 342 13.08 -28.86 -17.26
N SER A 343 13.03 -28.71 -15.93
CA SER A 343 14.22 -28.78 -15.05
C SER A 343 14.53 -30.17 -14.52
N LEU A 344 13.58 -31.12 -14.56
CA LEU A 344 13.73 -32.48 -13.99
C LEU A 344 14.63 -33.43 -14.81
N THR A 345 15.67 -32.91 -15.45
CA THR A 345 16.52 -33.65 -16.42
C THR A 345 17.63 -34.48 -15.78
N SER A 346 17.91 -34.25 -14.48
CA SER A 346 18.97 -34.89 -13.71
C SER A 346 18.43 -35.59 -12.45
N ARG A 347 19.23 -36.49 -11.88
CA ARG A 347 18.88 -37.17 -10.62
C ARG A 347 18.72 -36.17 -9.47
N ALA A 348 19.65 -35.21 -9.35
CA ALA A 348 19.63 -34.23 -8.28
C ALA A 348 18.41 -33.30 -8.36
N ALA A 349 18.05 -32.83 -9.57
CA ALA A 349 16.87 -31.99 -9.76
C ALA A 349 15.57 -32.75 -9.40
N TYR A 350 15.47 -34.01 -9.84
CA TYR A 350 14.36 -34.89 -9.51
C TYR A 350 14.22 -35.12 -8.00
N GLU A 351 15.30 -35.52 -7.32
CA GLU A 351 15.29 -35.80 -5.88
C GLU A 351 15.02 -34.54 -5.05
N ARG A 352 15.57 -33.39 -5.45
CA ARG A 352 15.31 -32.10 -4.79
C ARG A 352 13.84 -31.70 -4.90
N HIS A 353 13.25 -31.77 -6.09
CA HIS A 353 11.85 -31.42 -6.29
C HIS A 353 10.93 -32.36 -5.51
N LEU A 354 11.16 -33.68 -5.60
CA LEU A 354 10.42 -34.67 -4.82
C LEU A 354 10.51 -34.41 -3.30
N GLY A 355 11.68 -34.01 -2.79
CA GLY A 355 11.87 -33.71 -1.38
C GLY A 355 11.18 -32.42 -0.93
N LEU A 356 11.24 -31.36 -1.73
CA LEU A 356 10.64 -30.06 -1.38
C LEU A 356 9.11 -30.05 -1.51
N GLU A 357 8.56 -30.82 -2.43
CA GLU A 357 7.11 -30.90 -2.68
C GLU A 357 6.44 -32.06 -1.90
N PHE A 358 7.15 -32.66 -0.94
CA PHE A 358 6.58 -33.71 -0.10
C PHE A 358 5.39 -33.17 0.72
N GLY A 359 4.25 -33.87 0.68
CA GLY A 359 3.02 -33.45 1.35
C GLY A 359 2.05 -32.66 0.47
N LEU A 360 2.41 -32.34 -0.77
CA LEU A 360 1.45 -31.84 -1.76
C LEU A 360 0.37 -32.88 -2.07
N ASN A 361 -0.77 -32.39 -2.57
CA ASN A 361 -1.80 -33.26 -3.14
C ASN A 361 -1.17 -34.23 -4.17
N PRO A 362 -1.39 -35.55 -4.04
CA PRO A 362 -0.68 -36.55 -4.82
C PRO A 362 -0.94 -36.43 -6.33
N ALA A 363 -2.15 -36.07 -6.76
CA ALA A 363 -2.42 -35.87 -8.18
C ALA A 363 -1.65 -34.67 -8.74
N THR A 364 -1.58 -33.57 -7.97
CA THR A 364 -0.79 -32.38 -8.33
C THR A 364 0.71 -32.70 -8.42
N LEU A 365 1.26 -33.39 -7.44
CA LEU A 365 2.67 -33.82 -7.47
C LEU A 365 2.95 -34.76 -8.65
N ALA A 366 2.07 -35.74 -8.91
CA ALA A 366 2.22 -36.66 -10.03
C ALA A 366 2.28 -35.94 -11.39
N ARG A 367 1.43 -34.91 -11.59
CA ARG A 367 1.49 -34.05 -12.79
C ARG A 367 2.79 -33.26 -12.87
N GLN A 368 3.26 -32.68 -11.77
CA GLN A 368 4.57 -31.99 -11.72
C GLN A 368 5.74 -32.93 -12.05
N MET A 369 5.60 -34.21 -11.71
CA MET A 369 6.55 -35.29 -12.01
C MET A 369 6.36 -35.91 -13.41
N LEU A 370 5.58 -35.24 -14.28
CA LEU A 370 5.34 -35.58 -15.68
C LEU A 370 4.66 -36.94 -15.90
N MET A 371 3.76 -37.32 -14.99
CA MET A 371 2.86 -38.47 -15.21
C MET A 371 1.65 -38.06 -16.06
N ASP A 372 1.21 -38.96 -16.93
CA ASP A 372 -0.04 -38.78 -17.67
C ASP A 372 -1.27 -39.14 -16.82
N GLU A 373 -2.47 -38.72 -17.25
CA GLU A 373 -3.70 -38.93 -16.46
C GLU A 373 -4.04 -40.43 -16.28
N GLU A 374 -3.60 -41.30 -17.19
CA GLU A 374 -3.77 -42.76 -17.04
C GLU A 374 -2.87 -43.32 -15.93
N GLU A 375 -1.61 -42.90 -15.89
CA GLU A 375 -0.68 -43.22 -14.81
C GLU A 375 -1.15 -42.67 -13.46
N ILE A 376 -1.68 -41.45 -13.43
CA ILE A 376 -2.25 -40.84 -12.22
C ILE A 376 -3.46 -41.64 -11.74
N GLY A 377 -4.41 -41.95 -12.62
CA GLY A 377 -5.58 -42.76 -12.28
C GLY A 377 -5.21 -44.15 -11.75
N ARG A 378 -4.11 -44.73 -12.23
CA ARG A 378 -3.63 -46.06 -11.79
C ARG A 378 -2.91 -46.05 -10.44
N ILE A 379 -2.13 -45.00 -10.15
CA ILE A 379 -1.24 -44.95 -8.96
C ILE A 379 -1.87 -44.16 -7.82
N VAL A 380 -2.49 -43.03 -8.13
CA VAL A 380 -3.11 -42.12 -7.16
C VAL A 380 -4.60 -42.43 -7.01
N GLY A 381 -5.28 -42.78 -8.09
CA GLY A 381 -6.73 -42.98 -8.10
C GLY A 381 -7.50 -41.68 -7.88
N ALA A 382 -8.67 -41.77 -7.23
CA ALA A 382 -9.52 -40.62 -6.89
C ALA A 382 -9.86 -40.65 -5.38
N PRO A 383 -8.91 -40.28 -4.50
CA PRO A 383 -9.12 -40.33 -3.06
C PRO A 383 -10.22 -39.35 -2.63
N GLY A 384 -11.23 -39.84 -1.92
CA GLY A 384 -12.37 -39.06 -1.42
C GLY A 384 -12.31 -38.77 0.08
N THR A 385 -11.49 -39.51 0.83
CA THR A 385 -11.28 -39.35 2.27
C THR A 385 -9.83 -38.98 2.62
N GLU A 386 -9.59 -38.45 3.82
CA GLU A 386 -8.24 -38.11 4.29
C GLU A 386 -7.33 -39.34 4.35
N GLN A 387 -7.86 -40.48 4.80
CA GLN A 387 -7.10 -41.72 4.87
C GLN A 387 -6.69 -42.22 3.48
N GLU A 388 -7.61 -42.19 2.51
CA GLU A 388 -7.29 -42.51 1.10
C GLU A 388 -6.26 -41.53 0.51
N MET A 389 -6.28 -40.25 0.91
CA MET A 389 -5.30 -39.26 0.48
C MET A 389 -3.89 -39.60 0.97
N VAL A 390 -3.76 -40.06 2.21
CA VAL A 390 -2.49 -40.51 2.79
C VAL A 390 -2.00 -41.77 2.07
N GLU A 391 -2.87 -42.75 1.85
CA GLU A 391 -2.53 -43.99 1.13
C GLU A 391 -2.07 -43.70 -0.32
N ALA A 392 -2.80 -42.85 -1.04
CA ALA A 392 -2.44 -42.41 -2.39
C ALA A 392 -1.10 -41.68 -2.42
N SER A 393 -0.82 -40.84 -1.41
CA SER A 393 0.46 -40.16 -1.27
C SER A 393 1.61 -41.14 -1.05
N LEU A 394 1.44 -42.13 -0.17
CA LEU A 394 2.45 -43.17 0.07
C LEU A 394 2.72 -44.02 -1.18
N ALA A 395 1.65 -44.41 -1.90
CA ALA A 395 1.76 -45.17 -3.15
C ALA A 395 2.53 -44.40 -4.22
N LEU A 396 2.21 -43.11 -4.40
CA LEU A 396 2.92 -42.23 -5.32
C LEU A 396 4.40 -42.09 -4.94
N ILE A 397 4.71 -41.85 -3.66
CA ILE A 397 6.10 -41.71 -3.21
C ILE A 397 6.90 -43.00 -3.43
N ALA A 398 6.30 -44.16 -3.21
CA ALA A 398 6.94 -45.45 -3.49
C ALA A 398 7.30 -45.59 -4.99
N GLU A 399 6.37 -45.24 -5.88
CA GLU A 399 6.60 -45.25 -7.32
C GLU A 399 7.68 -44.23 -7.74
N LEU A 400 7.61 -43.01 -7.22
CA LEU A 400 8.56 -41.92 -7.52
C LEU A 400 9.98 -42.22 -7.01
N ARG A 401 10.14 -43.05 -5.97
CA ARG A 401 11.46 -43.53 -5.52
C ARG A 401 12.08 -44.57 -6.44
N SER A 402 11.31 -45.18 -7.35
CA SER A 402 11.83 -46.21 -8.23
C SER A 402 12.81 -45.64 -9.28
N ALA A 403 13.91 -46.36 -9.51
CA ALA A 403 14.88 -45.99 -10.56
C ALA A 403 14.29 -46.05 -11.97
N ARG A 404 13.21 -46.81 -12.17
CA ARG A 404 12.45 -46.87 -13.42
C ARG A 404 11.69 -45.57 -13.64
N ARG A 405 10.88 -45.13 -12.67
CA ARG A 405 10.09 -43.89 -12.77
C ARG A 405 10.98 -42.67 -13.00
N ARG A 406 12.06 -42.53 -12.21
CA ARG A 406 13.03 -41.44 -12.40
C ARG A 406 13.59 -41.39 -13.82
N ARG A 407 13.95 -42.53 -14.43
CA ARG A 407 14.46 -42.56 -15.81
C ARG A 407 13.41 -42.11 -16.83
N ILE A 408 12.14 -42.48 -16.61
CA ILE A 408 11.02 -42.06 -17.46
C ILE A 408 10.81 -40.55 -17.35
N THR A 409 10.69 -40.03 -16.13
CA THR A 409 10.50 -38.58 -15.88
C THR A 409 11.66 -37.78 -16.46
N ASN A 410 12.92 -38.16 -16.22
CA ASN A 410 14.06 -37.44 -16.76
C ASN A 410 14.08 -37.42 -18.29
N ARG A 411 13.65 -38.51 -18.95
CA ARG A 411 13.52 -38.56 -20.42
C ARG A 411 12.41 -37.63 -20.90
N ARG A 412 11.22 -37.68 -20.27
CA ARG A 412 10.10 -36.78 -20.59
C ARG A 412 10.48 -35.31 -20.37
N ALA A 413 11.17 -35.00 -19.27
CA ALA A 413 11.66 -33.66 -18.95
C ALA A 413 12.64 -33.11 -19.98
N ARG A 414 13.56 -33.93 -20.52
CA ARG A 414 14.47 -33.49 -21.59
C ARG A 414 13.74 -33.17 -22.89
N ALA A 415 12.75 -33.98 -23.26
CA ALA A 415 11.93 -33.70 -24.43
C ALA A 415 11.13 -32.40 -24.22
N PHE A 416 10.55 -32.22 -23.03
CA PHE A 416 9.85 -31.00 -22.65
C PHE A 416 10.76 -29.77 -22.69
N ALA A 417 11.98 -29.87 -22.15
CA ALA A 417 12.99 -28.82 -22.19
C ALA A 417 13.35 -28.41 -23.62
N GLY A 418 13.46 -29.37 -24.55
CA GLY A 418 13.66 -29.08 -25.97
C GLY A 418 12.54 -28.22 -26.57
N ARG A 419 11.27 -28.52 -26.24
CA ARG A 419 10.13 -27.73 -26.71
C ARG A 419 10.04 -26.36 -26.04
N LEU A 420 10.42 -26.23 -24.77
CA LEU A 420 10.55 -24.94 -24.09
C LEU A 420 11.64 -24.06 -24.73
N VAL A 421 12.79 -24.65 -25.08
CA VAL A 421 13.85 -23.94 -25.82
C VAL A 421 13.32 -23.49 -27.18
N GLU A 422 12.60 -24.35 -27.90
CA GLU A 422 12.01 -23.97 -29.19
C GLU A 422 10.96 -22.86 -29.04
N HIS A 423 10.20 -22.83 -27.93
CA HIS A 423 9.28 -21.74 -27.63
C HIS A 423 10.01 -20.39 -27.51
N VAL A 424 11.14 -20.35 -26.79
CA VAL A 424 11.94 -19.13 -26.65
C VAL A 424 12.62 -18.75 -27.97
N ARG A 425 13.11 -19.73 -28.73
CA ARG A 425 13.69 -19.51 -30.06
C ARG A 425 12.66 -18.90 -31.02
N ALA A 426 11.46 -19.47 -31.10
CA ALA A 426 10.39 -18.95 -31.94
C ALA A 426 9.94 -17.54 -31.54
N ALA A 427 10.12 -17.16 -30.27
CA ALA A 427 9.73 -15.85 -29.76
C ALA A 427 10.74 -14.74 -30.07
N CYS A 428 12.05 -15.03 -30.04
CA CYS A 428 13.08 -13.98 -30.14
C CYS A 428 14.40 -14.36 -30.84
N ASP A 429 14.60 -15.65 -31.15
CA ASP A 429 15.78 -16.24 -31.81
C ASP A 429 17.14 -15.70 -31.32
N PRO A 430 17.48 -15.92 -30.03
CA PRO A 430 18.67 -15.33 -29.43
C PRO A 430 19.96 -15.97 -29.94
N GLN A 431 21.00 -15.15 -30.14
CA GLN A 431 22.31 -15.59 -30.59
C GLN A 431 23.30 -15.74 -29.41
N PRO A 432 24.38 -16.52 -29.56
CA PRO A 432 25.42 -16.60 -28.53
C PRO A 432 25.99 -15.23 -28.17
N GLY A 433 26.10 -14.94 -26.88
CA GLY A 433 26.51 -13.64 -26.35
C GLY A 433 25.37 -12.65 -26.08
N ASP A 434 24.16 -12.92 -26.59
CA ASP A 434 22.98 -12.12 -26.27
C ASP A 434 22.54 -12.31 -24.80
N THR A 435 21.62 -11.45 -24.35
CA THR A 435 21.00 -11.52 -23.03
C THR A 435 19.49 -11.73 -23.13
N LEU A 436 18.98 -12.75 -22.45
CA LEU A 436 17.56 -12.97 -22.22
C LEU A 436 17.14 -12.27 -20.93
N MET A 437 16.48 -11.12 -21.04
CA MET A 437 15.94 -10.40 -19.89
C MET A 437 14.51 -10.88 -19.61
N LEU A 438 14.36 -11.72 -18.60
CA LEU A 438 13.06 -12.22 -18.12
C LEU A 438 12.38 -11.14 -17.29
N ILE A 439 11.17 -10.75 -17.69
CA ILE A 439 10.40 -9.66 -17.07
C ILE A 439 9.11 -10.23 -16.51
N ASP A 440 8.91 -10.02 -15.20
CA ASP A 440 7.77 -10.56 -14.47
C ASP A 440 7.44 -9.67 -13.26
N LEU A 441 6.28 -9.85 -12.63
CA LEU A 441 6.00 -9.28 -11.32
C LEU A 441 6.80 -9.98 -10.21
N GLY A 442 7.16 -11.24 -10.49
CA GLY A 442 7.44 -12.34 -9.56
C GLY A 442 8.38 -12.09 -8.39
N TYR A 443 7.98 -12.64 -7.25
CA TYR A 443 8.46 -12.30 -5.91
C TYR A 443 9.74 -13.02 -5.45
N ASN A 444 10.05 -14.17 -6.07
CA ASN A 444 11.19 -15.02 -5.72
C ASN A 444 12.05 -15.41 -6.94
N GLY A 445 11.64 -15.07 -8.17
CA GLY A 445 12.32 -15.52 -9.39
C GLY A 445 12.36 -17.04 -9.56
N SER A 446 11.36 -17.76 -9.03
CA SER A 446 11.40 -19.23 -8.95
C SER A 446 11.34 -19.92 -10.30
N ALA A 447 10.75 -19.31 -11.32
CA ALA A 447 10.77 -19.84 -12.68
C ALA A 447 12.19 -19.75 -13.26
N GLN A 448 12.87 -18.60 -13.11
CA GLN A 448 14.26 -18.43 -13.53
C GLN A 448 15.17 -19.47 -12.86
N ASN A 449 15.05 -19.70 -11.54
CA ASN A 449 15.84 -20.73 -10.84
C ASN A 449 15.86 -22.11 -11.52
N ARG A 450 14.79 -22.44 -12.26
CA ARG A 450 14.61 -23.74 -12.90
C ARG A 450 15.10 -23.78 -14.35
N ILE A 451 15.06 -22.65 -15.06
CA ILE A 451 15.31 -22.58 -16.51
C ILE A 451 16.57 -21.81 -16.89
N ASP A 452 17.20 -21.08 -15.97
CA ASP A 452 18.35 -20.21 -16.26
C ASP A 452 19.48 -21.00 -16.96
N ALA A 453 19.97 -22.07 -16.32
CA ALA A 453 21.00 -22.93 -16.88
C ALA A 453 20.58 -23.63 -18.19
N LEU A 454 19.29 -23.94 -18.35
CA LEU A 454 18.75 -24.54 -19.58
C LEU A 454 18.83 -23.54 -20.74
N LEU A 455 18.34 -22.32 -20.55
CA LEU A 455 18.32 -21.29 -21.59
C LEU A 455 19.75 -20.80 -21.90
N ALA A 456 20.54 -20.51 -20.86
CA ALA A 456 21.93 -20.08 -21.00
C ALA A 456 22.76 -21.13 -21.77
N GLY A 457 22.61 -22.42 -21.44
CA GLY A 457 23.30 -23.50 -22.13
C GLY A 457 22.80 -23.74 -23.56
N ALA A 458 21.48 -23.64 -23.79
CA ALA A 458 20.89 -23.90 -25.11
C ALA A 458 21.23 -22.83 -26.15
N PHE A 459 21.37 -21.57 -25.73
CA PHE A 459 21.61 -20.44 -26.63
C PHE A 459 23.01 -19.82 -26.51
N GLY A 460 23.80 -20.19 -25.50
CA GLY A 460 25.07 -19.52 -25.22
C GLY A 460 24.88 -18.06 -24.80
N CYS A 461 23.76 -17.77 -24.13
CA CYS A 461 23.34 -16.42 -23.76
C CYS A 461 23.47 -16.19 -22.24
N HIS A 462 23.43 -14.93 -21.82
CA HIS A 462 23.21 -14.56 -20.41
C HIS A 462 21.71 -14.53 -20.11
N VAL A 463 21.30 -14.91 -18.91
CA VAL A 463 19.90 -14.81 -18.45
C VAL A 463 19.84 -13.84 -17.27
N ALA A 464 18.96 -12.85 -17.36
CA ALA A 464 18.79 -11.81 -16.36
C ALA A 464 17.32 -11.68 -15.97
N GLY A 465 16.98 -11.84 -14.68
CA GLY A 465 15.64 -11.65 -14.16
C GLY A 465 15.42 -10.24 -13.66
N ARG A 466 14.36 -9.58 -14.12
CA ARG A 466 13.98 -8.23 -13.75
C ARG A 466 12.51 -8.21 -13.29
N TYR A 467 12.33 -7.98 -12.00
CA TYR A 467 11.06 -8.19 -11.31
C TYR A 467 10.48 -6.88 -10.76
N LEU A 468 9.15 -6.77 -10.67
CA LEU A 468 8.54 -5.63 -9.98
C LEU A 468 8.92 -5.62 -8.49
N LEU A 469 8.77 -6.78 -7.84
CA LEU A 469 9.09 -7.00 -6.43
C LEU A 469 9.94 -8.26 -6.31
N LEU A 470 11.10 -8.20 -5.65
CA LEU A 470 11.98 -9.35 -5.44
C LEU A 470 12.40 -9.46 -3.98
N ARG A 471 11.82 -10.43 -3.27
CA ARG A 471 12.24 -10.82 -1.91
C ARG A 471 13.44 -11.78 -1.95
N GLU A 472 13.45 -12.69 -2.93
CA GLU A 472 14.42 -13.78 -3.11
C GLU A 472 14.77 -14.53 -1.81
N MET A 473 14.01 -15.59 -1.51
CA MET A 473 14.28 -16.45 -0.34
C MET A 473 15.44 -17.42 -0.51
N ASP A 474 15.77 -17.78 -1.76
CA ASP A 474 16.91 -18.64 -2.09
C ASP A 474 18.06 -17.76 -2.59
N ALA A 475 19.25 -17.82 -1.98
CA ALA A 475 20.45 -17.20 -2.53
C ALA A 475 20.93 -17.94 -3.78
N SER A 476 20.21 -17.76 -4.89
CA SER A 476 20.39 -18.56 -6.11
C SER A 476 21.72 -18.32 -6.82
N GLY A 477 22.35 -17.17 -6.58
CA GLY A 477 23.56 -16.73 -7.29
C GLY A 477 23.31 -16.30 -8.73
N LEU A 478 22.05 -16.29 -9.18
CA LEU A 478 21.66 -15.86 -10.52
C LEU A 478 21.55 -14.34 -10.62
N ASP A 479 21.61 -13.80 -11.83
CA ASP A 479 21.38 -12.38 -12.07
C ASP A 479 19.88 -12.07 -11.93
N LYS A 480 19.48 -11.68 -10.72
CA LYS A 480 18.12 -11.25 -10.38
C LYS A 480 18.13 -9.89 -9.73
N ARG A 481 17.22 -9.04 -10.15
CA ARG A 481 17.00 -7.73 -9.54
C ARG A 481 15.52 -7.39 -9.53
N GLY A 482 15.09 -6.63 -8.53
CA GLY A 482 13.76 -6.05 -8.50
C GLY A 482 13.80 -4.52 -8.54
N LEU A 483 12.73 -3.89 -9.04
CA LEU A 483 12.50 -2.46 -8.76
C LEU A 483 12.45 -2.24 -7.25
N ILE A 484 11.69 -3.10 -6.55
CA ILE A 484 11.59 -3.15 -5.09
C ILE A 484 12.26 -4.44 -4.62
N ASP A 485 13.43 -4.34 -3.98
CA ASP A 485 14.20 -5.51 -3.53
C ASP A 485 15.11 -5.22 -2.33
N ALA A 486 15.87 -6.24 -1.92
CA ALA A 486 16.74 -6.22 -0.74
C ALA A 486 17.88 -5.19 -0.81
N ARG A 487 18.16 -4.57 -1.97
CA ARG A 487 19.16 -3.49 -2.09
C ARG A 487 18.65 -2.19 -1.47
N HIS A 488 17.34 -2.05 -1.32
CA HIS A 488 16.68 -0.80 -0.93
C HIS A 488 15.77 -0.96 0.29
N HIS A 489 15.34 -2.18 0.60
CA HIS A 489 14.38 -2.46 1.65
C HIS A 489 14.78 -3.68 2.48
N ASP A 490 14.29 -3.74 3.72
CA ASP A 490 14.51 -4.88 4.60
C ASP A 490 13.66 -6.11 4.17
N PRO A 491 14.11 -7.34 4.50
CA PRO A 491 13.39 -8.57 4.13
C PRO A 491 11.96 -8.65 4.68
N GLN A 492 11.68 -8.11 5.86
CA GLN A 492 10.35 -8.17 6.48
C GLN A 492 9.34 -7.31 5.72
N PHE A 493 9.74 -6.12 5.25
CA PHE A 493 8.92 -5.31 4.36
C PHE A 493 8.64 -6.01 3.03
N LEU A 494 9.67 -6.61 2.42
CA LEU A 494 9.50 -7.35 1.16
C LEU A 494 8.54 -8.54 1.35
N GLU A 495 8.65 -9.26 2.46
CA GLU A 495 7.73 -10.35 2.80
C GLU A 495 6.30 -9.85 3.03
N ALA A 496 6.14 -8.72 3.72
CA ALA A 496 4.83 -8.11 3.95
C ALA A 496 4.13 -7.75 2.63
N LEU A 497 4.86 -7.15 1.68
CA LEU A 497 4.31 -6.87 0.35
C LEU A 497 3.94 -8.17 -0.37
N CYS A 498 4.79 -9.20 -0.29
CA CYS A 498 4.56 -10.51 -0.91
C CYS A 498 3.28 -11.20 -0.39
N GLY A 499 2.87 -10.93 0.85
CA GLY A 499 1.68 -11.55 1.44
C GLY A 499 0.34 -11.17 0.79
N ASN A 500 0.27 -10.09 -0.02
CA ASN A 500 -0.98 -9.61 -0.63
C ASN A 500 -0.90 -9.51 -2.17
N VAL A 501 0.09 -10.16 -2.78
CA VAL A 501 0.43 -9.97 -4.20
C VAL A 501 -0.59 -10.50 -5.19
N ALA A 502 -1.40 -11.48 -4.77
CA ALA A 502 -2.47 -12.03 -5.59
C ALA A 502 -3.38 -10.93 -6.16
N VAL A 503 -3.60 -9.85 -5.41
CA VAL A 503 -4.37 -8.68 -5.88
C VAL A 503 -3.75 -8.06 -7.14
N ILE A 504 -2.42 -7.91 -7.16
CA ILE A 504 -1.70 -7.32 -8.29
C ILE A 504 -1.69 -8.28 -9.47
N GLU A 505 -1.44 -9.57 -9.23
CA GLU A 505 -1.48 -10.62 -10.27
C GLU A 505 -2.84 -10.64 -10.99
N GLN A 506 -3.95 -10.61 -10.23
CA GLN A 506 -5.30 -10.60 -10.81
C GLN A 506 -5.60 -9.35 -11.65
N LEU A 507 -5.02 -8.20 -11.30
CA LEU A 507 -5.18 -6.95 -12.06
C LEU A 507 -4.24 -6.88 -13.28
N ALA A 508 -3.09 -7.56 -13.22
CA ALA A 508 -2.07 -7.53 -14.27
C ALA A 508 -2.21 -8.64 -15.33
N THR A 509 -2.92 -9.74 -15.00
CA THR A 509 -3.05 -10.92 -15.87
C THR A 509 -3.87 -10.66 -17.16
N CYS A 510 -3.82 -11.62 -18.08
CA CYS A 510 -4.69 -11.69 -19.26
C CYS A 510 -5.68 -12.88 -19.16
N ASP A 511 -6.71 -12.88 -20.01
CA ASP A 511 -7.67 -13.99 -20.14
C ASP A 511 -7.09 -15.12 -21.01
N LEU A 512 -6.07 -15.80 -20.49
CA LEU A 512 -5.46 -16.97 -21.12
C LEU A 512 -5.31 -18.09 -20.07
N GLY A 513 -5.67 -19.31 -20.45
CA GLY A 513 -5.45 -20.48 -19.61
C GLY A 513 -3.96 -20.77 -19.41
N SER A 514 -3.62 -21.45 -18.30
CA SER A 514 -2.24 -21.81 -17.98
C SER A 514 -1.61 -22.68 -19.06
N VAL A 515 -0.38 -22.36 -19.47
CA VAL A 515 0.45 -23.24 -20.30
C VAL A 515 0.79 -24.52 -19.54
N VAL A 516 0.61 -25.65 -20.20
CA VAL A 516 0.88 -26.99 -19.67
C VAL A 516 1.91 -27.77 -20.49
N ASP A 517 2.05 -27.44 -21.78
CA ASP A 517 3.06 -28.02 -22.67
C ASP A 517 3.31 -27.06 -23.86
N TYR A 518 4.15 -27.49 -24.80
CA TYR A 518 4.38 -26.85 -26.08
C TYR A 518 4.32 -27.90 -27.19
N THR A 519 4.01 -27.47 -28.41
CA THR A 519 4.18 -28.31 -29.61
C THR A 519 5.67 -28.43 -29.97
N GLU A 520 6.03 -29.33 -30.89
CA GLU A 520 7.42 -29.45 -31.39
C GLU A 520 7.96 -28.14 -31.98
N SER A 521 7.10 -27.31 -32.58
CA SER A 521 7.47 -25.96 -33.07
C SER A 521 7.47 -24.87 -31.99
N GLY A 522 7.44 -25.22 -30.70
CA GLY A 522 7.43 -24.25 -29.59
C GLY A 522 6.12 -23.48 -29.37
N ARG A 523 4.98 -23.87 -29.98
CA ARG A 523 3.69 -23.18 -29.71
C ARG A 523 3.09 -23.63 -28.37
N PRO A 524 2.66 -22.72 -27.48
CA PRO A 524 2.07 -23.08 -26.19
C PRO A 524 0.78 -23.91 -26.31
N VAL A 525 0.68 -24.94 -25.49
CA VAL A 525 -0.53 -25.74 -25.24
C VAL A 525 -1.08 -25.34 -23.88
N ARG A 526 -2.35 -24.93 -23.85
CA ARG A 526 -2.99 -24.33 -22.65
C ARG A 526 -4.16 -25.17 -22.18
N ARG A 527 -4.50 -25.04 -20.89
CA ARG A 527 -5.82 -25.44 -20.39
C ARG A 527 -6.90 -24.47 -20.85
N GLU A 528 -8.16 -24.87 -20.74
CA GLU A 528 -9.28 -23.95 -20.91
C GLU A 528 -9.22 -22.82 -19.86
N SER A 529 -9.63 -21.60 -20.23
CA SER A 529 -9.69 -20.47 -19.30
C SER A 529 -10.97 -20.59 -18.47
N ALA A 530 -10.83 -20.56 -17.14
CA ALA A 530 -11.96 -20.57 -16.20
C ALA A 530 -12.55 -19.17 -15.94
N VAL A 531 -12.01 -18.11 -16.57
CA VAL A 531 -12.37 -16.71 -16.22
C VAL A 531 -13.71 -16.31 -16.84
N LYS A 532 -14.66 -15.88 -15.98
CA LYS A 532 -15.98 -15.37 -16.40
C LYS A 532 -15.85 -13.95 -16.99
N GLY A 533 -16.56 -13.66 -18.08
CA GLY A 533 -16.44 -12.38 -18.84
C GLY A 533 -16.76 -11.07 -18.09
N GLY A 534 -17.33 -11.10 -16.88
CA GLY A 534 -17.52 -9.91 -16.04
C GLY A 534 -16.24 -9.39 -15.38
N GLN A 535 -15.37 -10.29 -14.92
CA GLN A 535 -14.08 -9.95 -14.30
C GLN A 535 -13.10 -9.37 -15.32
N SER A 536 -13.14 -9.89 -16.56
CA SER A 536 -12.30 -9.42 -17.66
C SER A 536 -12.53 -7.93 -17.95
N ARG A 537 -13.78 -7.43 -17.93
CA ARG A 537 -14.06 -6.00 -18.16
C ARG A 537 -13.49 -5.07 -17.08
N VAL A 538 -13.59 -5.45 -15.81
CA VAL A 538 -13.05 -4.63 -14.71
C VAL A 538 -11.52 -4.61 -14.78
N ARG A 539 -10.89 -5.77 -15.03
CA ARG A 539 -9.45 -5.88 -15.23
C ARG A 539 -8.97 -5.02 -16.40
N GLU A 540 -9.62 -5.12 -17.55
CA GLU A 540 -9.29 -4.33 -18.75
C GLU A 540 -9.41 -2.83 -18.49
N ALA A 541 -10.43 -2.37 -17.76
CA ALA A 541 -10.57 -0.97 -17.37
C ALA A 541 -9.40 -0.53 -16.47
N VAL A 542 -9.02 -1.33 -15.47
CA VAL A 542 -7.83 -1.06 -14.63
C VAL A 542 -6.56 -0.99 -15.49
N GLN A 543 -6.37 -1.93 -16.41
CA GLN A 543 -5.20 -1.95 -17.30
C GLN A 543 -5.19 -0.74 -18.24
N ALA A 544 -6.34 -0.33 -18.76
CA ALA A 544 -6.49 0.88 -19.57
C ALA A 544 -6.11 2.14 -18.78
N GLY A 545 -6.48 2.20 -17.50
CA GLY A 545 -6.04 3.26 -16.59
C GLY A 545 -4.52 3.31 -16.44
N CYS A 546 -3.86 2.16 -16.25
CA CYS A 546 -2.40 2.08 -16.16
C CYS A 546 -1.73 2.58 -17.45
N VAL A 547 -2.21 2.11 -18.60
CA VAL A 547 -1.72 2.53 -19.93
C VAL A 547 -1.94 4.03 -20.15
N ARG A 548 -3.08 4.58 -19.71
CA ARG A 548 -3.36 6.01 -19.77
C ARG A 548 -2.40 6.82 -18.90
N PHE A 549 -2.03 6.33 -17.72
CA PHE A 549 -0.99 6.96 -16.89
C PHE A 549 0.36 6.94 -17.61
N ALA A 550 0.78 5.78 -18.14
CA ALA A 550 2.04 5.67 -18.87
C ALA A 550 2.12 6.63 -20.07
N ARG A 551 0.99 6.86 -20.77
CA ARG A 551 0.92 7.87 -21.85
C ARG A 551 1.06 9.28 -21.33
N ALA A 552 0.38 9.62 -20.23
CA ALA A 552 0.50 10.94 -19.61
C ALA A 552 1.91 11.19 -19.06
N ALA A 553 2.62 10.15 -18.64
CA ALA A 553 4.00 10.24 -18.15
C ALA A 553 5.05 10.44 -19.27
N LEU A 554 4.68 10.28 -20.55
CA LEU A 554 5.57 10.63 -21.67
C LEU A 554 5.82 12.14 -21.77
N ASP A 555 4.86 12.93 -21.33
CA ASP A 555 4.92 14.39 -21.29
C ASP A 555 4.40 14.86 -19.91
N PRO A 556 5.21 14.64 -18.84
CA PRO A 556 4.77 14.94 -17.49
C PRO A 556 4.55 16.46 -17.36
N PRO A 557 3.53 16.92 -16.59
CA PRO A 557 3.22 18.34 -16.44
C PRO A 557 4.18 19.07 -15.48
N ALA A 558 5.48 18.89 -15.68
CA ALA A 558 6.57 19.40 -14.86
C ALA A 558 7.69 19.96 -15.73
N ILE A 559 8.05 21.23 -15.49
CA ILE A 559 9.19 21.90 -16.12
C ILE A 559 10.31 21.99 -15.08
N ARG A 560 11.47 21.43 -15.40
CA ARG A 560 12.61 21.29 -14.48
C ARG A 560 13.93 21.63 -15.16
N ALA A 561 14.85 22.22 -14.40
CA ALA A 561 16.23 22.39 -14.84
C ALA A 561 17.06 21.10 -14.73
N GLY A 562 16.67 20.20 -13.83
CA GLY A 562 17.27 18.87 -13.66
C GLY A 562 16.42 18.00 -12.73
N GLU A 563 16.70 16.69 -12.72
CA GLU A 563 15.97 15.72 -11.91
C GLU A 563 16.97 14.81 -11.16
N PRO A 564 17.70 15.36 -10.18
CA PRO A 564 18.59 14.55 -9.36
C PRO A 564 17.74 13.49 -8.64
N ASP A 565 18.18 12.22 -8.70
CA ASP A 565 17.53 11.07 -8.05
C ASP A 565 16.17 10.62 -8.63
N ALA A 566 15.83 10.93 -9.89
CA ALA A 566 14.59 10.49 -10.55
C ALA A 566 14.28 8.99 -10.33
N ALA A 567 15.27 8.12 -10.56
CA ALA A 567 15.12 6.67 -10.40
C ALA A 567 14.77 6.27 -8.95
N ARG A 568 15.34 6.95 -7.95
CA ARG A 568 14.99 6.73 -6.54
C ARG A 568 13.58 7.24 -6.25
N ALA A 569 13.23 8.43 -6.73
CA ALA A 569 11.92 9.02 -6.49
C ALA A 569 10.79 8.13 -7.02
N TRP A 570 10.95 7.60 -8.23
CA TRP A 570 9.98 6.68 -8.82
C TRP A 570 9.94 5.32 -8.11
N ARG A 571 11.09 4.74 -7.74
CA ARG A 571 11.14 3.50 -6.96
C ARG A 571 10.44 3.65 -5.60
N GLU A 572 10.79 4.68 -4.83
CA GLU A 572 10.19 4.93 -3.52
C GLU A 572 8.71 5.27 -3.66
N GLY A 573 8.33 6.13 -4.62
CA GLY A 573 6.94 6.45 -4.91
C GLY A 573 6.11 5.19 -5.26
N ALA A 574 6.65 4.28 -6.08
CA ALA A 574 6.01 3.01 -6.40
C ALA A 574 5.85 2.11 -5.16
N ALA A 575 6.90 2.00 -4.33
CA ALA A 575 6.84 1.23 -3.09
C ALA A 575 5.80 1.79 -2.11
N HIS A 576 5.70 3.12 -1.97
CA HIS A 576 4.71 3.76 -1.09
C HIS A 576 3.28 3.58 -1.61
N ALA A 577 3.08 3.75 -2.92
CA ALA A 577 1.79 3.54 -3.57
C ALA A 577 1.31 2.09 -3.41
N LEU A 578 2.22 1.13 -3.59
CA LEU A 578 1.94 -0.30 -3.45
C LEU A 578 1.69 -0.68 -1.98
N ALA A 579 2.55 -0.28 -1.05
CA ALA A 579 2.37 -0.53 0.38
C ALA A 579 1.03 0.02 0.88
N ARG A 580 0.69 1.26 0.48
CA ARG A 580 -0.61 1.85 0.80
C ARG A 580 -1.76 1.07 0.18
N PHE A 581 -1.65 0.63 -1.06
CA PHE A 581 -2.71 -0.15 -1.71
C PHE A 581 -2.95 -1.49 -1.01
N LEU A 582 -1.86 -2.18 -0.69
CA LEU A 582 -1.90 -3.51 -0.09
C LEU A 582 -2.26 -3.49 1.39
N PHE A 583 -2.11 -2.39 2.13
CA PHE A 583 -2.40 -2.37 3.57
C PHE A 583 -3.47 -1.35 4.00
N LEU A 584 -3.61 -0.26 3.25
CA LEU A 584 -4.54 0.84 3.52
C LEU A 584 -5.40 1.15 2.29
N PRO A 585 -6.13 0.16 1.71
CA PRO A 585 -6.98 0.40 0.56
C PRO A 585 -8.12 1.36 0.93
N LEU A 586 -8.50 2.21 -0.02
CA LEU A 586 -9.65 3.10 0.12
C LEU A 586 -10.95 2.34 -0.16
N ALA A 587 -12.07 2.79 0.41
CA ALA A 587 -13.38 2.15 0.24
C ALA A 587 -13.74 1.91 -1.24
N ARG A 588 -13.57 2.93 -2.10
CA ARG A 588 -13.81 2.81 -3.56
C ARG A 588 -12.91 1.79 -4.26
N GLU A 589 -11.70 1.56 -3.74
CA GLU A 589 -10.75 0.61 -4.31
C GLU A 589 -11.20 -0.81 -3.95
N VAL A 590 -11.63 -1.01 -2.71
CA VAL A 590 -12.26 -2.25 -2.24
C VAL A 590 -13.54 -2.55 -3.02
N GLU A 591 -14.37 -1.55 -3.33
CA GLU A 591 -15.57 -1.72 -4.17
C GLU A 591 -15.26 -2.21 -5.60
N VAL A 592 -14.14 -1.79 -6.18
CA VAL A 592 -13.67 -2.30 -7.48
C VAL A 592 -13.20 -3.75 -7.33
N LEU A 593 -12.42 -4.04 -6.28
CA LEU A 593 -11.88 -5.37 -6.01
C LEU A 593 -12.95 -6.40 -5.63
N ALA A 594 -14.05 -5.98 -4.99
CA ALA A 594 -15.19 -6.82 -4.65
C ALA A 594 -15.84 -7.48 -5.88
N ARG A 595 -15.55 -6.99 -7.10
CA ARG A 595 -16.03 -7.55 -8.36
C ARG A 595 -15.19 -8.71 -8.88
N PHE A 596 -14.07 -9.02 -8.23
CA PHE A 596 -13.19 -10.14 -8.56
C PHE A 596 -13.46 -11.33 -7.63
N GLU A 597 -13.55 -12.52 -8.22
CA GLU A 597 -13.46 -13.83 -7.54
C GLU A 597 -12.10 -14.42 -7.93
N HIS A 598 -11.40 -15.08 -7.02
CA HIS A 598 -10.09 -15.69 -7.29
C HIS A 598 -10.22 -17.20 -7.52
N ASP A 599 -9.47 -17.69 -8.50
CA ASP A 599 -9.28 -19.11 -8.81
C ASP A 599 -8.07 -19.64 -8.02
N VAL A 600 -8.33 -20.42 -6.95
CA VAL A 600 -7.28 -21.05 -6.14
C VAL A 600 -6.68 -22.19 -6.94
N ASN A 601 -5.72 -21.88 -7.81
CA ASN A 601 -5.03 -22.87 -8.65
C ASN A 601 -4.05 -23.73 -7.83
N LEU A 602 -4.61 -24.66 -7.05
CA LEU A 602 -3.93 -25.82 -6.46
C LEU A 602 -4.49 -27.15 -7.02
N GLY A 603 -5.10 -27.10 -8.20
CA GLY A 603 -5.65 -28.28 -8.87
C GLY A 603 -7.12 -28.59 -8.56
N SER A 604 -7.86 -27.67 -7.94
CA SER A 604 -9.32 -27.74 -7.74
C SER A 604 -10.02 -26.53 -8.37
N GLU A 605 -11.19 -26.72 -8.98
CA GLU A 605 -12.00 -25.67 -9.63
C GLU A 605 -12.79 -24.84 -8.59
N ARG A 606 -12.18 -24.46 -7.46
CA ARG A 606 -12.88 -23.76 -6.37
C ARG A 606 -12.64 -22.26 -6.46
N MET A 607 -13.68 -21.52 -6.85
CA MET A 607 -13.70 -20.05 -6.83
C MET A 607 -13.93 -19.55 -5.39
N VAL A 608 -13.08 -18.65 -4.90
CA VAL A 608 -13.22 -18.02 -3.58
C VAL A 608 -13.24 -16.51 -3.75
N ALA A 609 -14.11 -15.81 -3.00
CA ALA A 609 -14.07 -14.34 -2.98
C ALA A 609 -12.68 -13.86 -2.54
N LEU A 610 -12.21 -12.75 -3.11
CA LEU A 610 -10.87 -12.20 -2.79
C LEU A 610 -10.73 -11.84 -1.30
N PHE A 611 -11.85 -11.52 -0.64
CA PHE A 611 -11.91 -11.12 0.76
C PHE A 611 -13.33 -11.32 1.35
N ASP A 612 -13.43 -11.61 2.64
CA ASP A 612 -14.64 -11.81 3.44
C ASP A 612 -14.69 -10.87 4.67
N PRO A 613 -15.30 -9.68 4.55
CA PRO A 613 -15.37 -8.71 5.65
C PRO A 613 -16.16 -9.20 6.86
N VAL A 614 -17.15 -10.09 6.66
CA VAL A 614 -18.00 -10.59 7.75
C VAL A 614 -17.19 -11.55 8.61
N GLY A 615 -16.52 -12.53 7.98
CA GLY A 615 -15.64 -13.45 8.69
C GLY A 615 -14.49 -12.75 9.40
N ALA A 616 -13.92 -11.69 8.83
CA ALA A 616 -12.89 -10.90 9.52
C ALA A 616 -13.41 -10.21 10.77
N ARG A 617 -14.59 -9.60 10.70
CA ARG A 617 -15.20 -8.94 11.86
C ARG A 617 -15.48 -9.93 12.99
N GLU A 618 -16.00 -11.11 12.67
CA GLU A 618 -16.22 -12.17 13.65
C GLU A 618 -14.90 -12.71 14.22
N GLY A 619 -13.90 -12.93 13.36
CA GLY A 619 -12.55 -13.34 13.76
C GLY A 619 -11.90 -12.35 14.73
N MET A 620 -12.01 -11.05 14.47
CA MET A 620 -11.52 -10.00 15.36
C MET A 620 -12.29 -9.93 16.68
N ARG A 621 -13.62 -10.07 16.67
CA ARG A 621 -14.42 -10.13 17.92
C ARG A 621 -14.05 -11.33 18.79
N ARG A 622 -13.53 -12.41 18.21
CA ARG A 622 -13.08 -13.60 18.94
C ARG A 622 -11.63 -13.52 19.40
N ARG A 623 -10.73 -13.02 18.55
CA ARG A 623 -9.27 -13.11 18.78
C ARG A 623 -8.55 -11.76 18.87
N GLY A 624 -9.24 -10.64 18.68
CA GLY A 624 -8.66 -9.31 18.64
C GLY A 624 -7.57 -9.20 17.57
N LEU A 625 -6.48 -8.49 17.89
CA LEU A 625 -5.32 -8.33 17.01
C LEU A 625 -4.68 -9.67 16.57
N PHE A 626 -4.86 -10.75 17.33
CA PHE A 626 -4.24 -12.04 17.01
C PHE A 626 -4.96 -12.79 15.88
N TYR A 627 -6.18 -12.38 15.52
CA TYR A 627 -6.79 -12.80 14.25
C TYR A 627 -5.87 -12.50 13.06
N LEU A 628 -5.14 -11.38 13.13
CA LEU A 628 -4.23 -10.91 12.08
C LEU A 628 -2.98 -11.79 11.89
N LYS A 629 -2.63 -12.63 12.88
CA LYS A 629 -1.44 -13.51 12.83
C LYS A 629 -1.67 -14.74 11.96
N GLY A 630 -2.83 -15.38 12.07
CA GLY A 630 -3.07 -16.70 11.46
C GLY A 630 -4.14 -16.78 10.39
N SER A 631 -4.71 -15.65 9.97
CA SER A 631 -5.62 -15.62 8.83
C SER A 631 -4.86 -15.85 7.51
N GLU A 632 -5.14 -16.95 6.82
CA GLU A 632 -4.61 -17.27 5.48
C GLU A 632 -5.44 -16.63 4.35
N ARG A 633 -6.24 -15.60 4.69
CA ARG A 633 -7.08 -14.87 3.72
C ARG A 633 -6.22 -14.18 2.67
N MET A 634 -6.70 -14.22 1.44
CA MET A 634 -5.99 -13.74 0.25
C MET A 634 -5.75 -12.22 0.24
N PHE A 635 -6.68 -11.45 0.81
CA PHE A 635 -6.51 -9.99 0.94
C PHE A 635 -7.16 -9.44 2.22
N LEU A 636 -6.67 -9.90 3.37
CA LEU A 636 -7.11 -9.46 4.71
C LEU A 636 -7.24 -7.93 4.89
N PRO A 637 -6.34 -7.08 4.36
CA PRO A 637 -6.48 -5.62 4.46
C PRO A 637 -7.79 -5.05 3.88
N ALA A 638 -8.35 -5.69 2.85
CA ALA A 638 -9.66 -5.31 2.30
C ALA A 638 -10.83 -5.75 3.21
N GLU A 639 -10.70 -6.90 3.88
CA GLU A 639 -11.70 -7.36 4.87
C GLU A 639 -11.82 -6.36 6.03
N LEU A 640 -10.69 -5.80 6.45
CA LEU A 640 -10.59 -4.79 7.50
C LEU A 640 -10.91 -3.37 7.03
N ALA A 641 -11.34 -3.17 5.78
CA ALA A 641 -11.55 -1.82 5.25
C ALA A 641 -12.71 -1.07 5.93
N ALA A 642 -13.72 -1.81 6.39
CA ALA A 642 -14.85 -1.30 7.17
C ALA A 642 -14.49 -1.03 8.63
N GLU A 643 -13.35 -1.55 9.08
CA GLU A 643 -12.91 -1.45 10.47
C GLU A 643 -12.09 -0.16 10.68
N PRO A 644 -12.03 0.31 11.94
CA PRO A 644 -11.20 1.46 12.30
C PRO A 644 -9.76 1.31 11.82
N ILE A 645 -9.13 2.44 11.48
CA ILE A 645 -7.83 2.44 10.79
C ILE A 645 -6.71 1.80 11.64
N GLU A 646 -6.84 1.82 12.96
CA GLU A 646 -5.93 1.17 13.91
C GLU A 646 -5.78 -0.34 13.66
N ALA A 647 -6.83 -1.05 13.24
CA ALA A 647 -6.74 -2.48 12.93
C ALA A 647 -5.84 -2.73 11.72
N ARG A 648 -5.97 -1.92 10.67
CA ARG A 648 -5.13 -2.00 9.46
C ARG A 648 -3.70 -1.53 9.72
N LEU A 649 -3.50 -0.50 10.55
CA LEU A 649 -2.16 -0.07 10.96
C LEU A 649 -1.48 -1.14 11.81
N ALA A 650 -2.20 -1.77 12.74
CA ALA A 650 -1.67 -2.88 13.53
C ALA A 650 -1.27 -4.05 12.63
N LEU A 651 -2.12 -4.45 11.66
CA LEU A 651 -1.80 -5.47 10.66
C LEU A 651 -0.54 -5.10 9.88
N MET A 652 -0.47 -3.87 9.36
CA MET A 652 0.65 -3.38 8.57
C MET A 652 1.96 -3.43 9.35
N VAL A 653 2.00 -2.87 10.57
CA VAL A 653 3.20 -2.89 11.40
C VAL A 653 3.57 -4.32 11.79
N GLN A 654 2.59 -5.16 12.14
CA GLN A 654 2.85 -6.55 12.49
C GLN A 654 3.47 -7.35 11.34
N LYS A 655 2.96 -7.19 10.11
CA LYS A 655 3.49 -7.88 8.93
C LYS A 655 4.86 -7.30 8.52
N MET A 656 5.05 -5.98 8.59
CA MET A 656 6.30 -5.32 8.16
C MET A 656 7.44 -5.41 9.18
N ARG A 657 7.14 -5.56 10.47
CA ARG A 657 8.15 -5.48 11.54
C ARG A 657 8.23 -6.69 12.45
N GLY A 658 7.36 -7.68 12.26
CA GLY A 658 7.38 -8.92 13.02
C GLY A 658 7.20 -8.68 14.51
N LEU A 659 6.08 -8.05 14.91
CA LEU A 659 5.83 -7.77 16.31
C LEU A 659 5.64 -9.07 17.12
N GLY A 660 6.52 -9.30 18.10
CA GLY A 660 6.50 -10.43 19.03
C GLY A 660 5.37 -10.39 20.08
N LEU A 661 4.22 -9.80 19.75
CA LEU A 661 3.07 -9.68 20.65
C LEU A 661 2.44 -11.04 20.95
N THR A 662 1.89 -11.20 22.15
CA THR A 662 1.20 -12.38 22.67
C THR A 662 -0.14 -11.98 23.29
N TYR A 663 -1.06 -12.94 23.46
CA TYR A 663 -2.36 -12.64 24.09
C TYR A 663 -2.22 -11.98 25.48
N ALA A 664 -1.13 -12.24 26.22
CA ALA A 664 -0.87 -11.62 27.52
C ALA A 664 -0.71 -10.09 27.45
N ASP A 665 -0.31 -9.55 26.29
CA ASP A 665 -0.16 -8.10 26.09
C ASP A 665 -1.51 -7.37 26.04
N SER A 666 -2.63 -8.11 25.98
CA SER A 666 -4.01 -7.58 26.05
C SER A 666 -4.64 -7.68 27.46
N ALA A 667 -3.91 -8.18 28.46
CA ALA A 667 -4.48 -8.53 29.77
C ALA A 667 -4.95 -7.32 30.62
N GLY A 668 -4.50 -6.10 30.34
CA GLY A 668 -4.80 -4.90 31.15
C GLY A 668 -6.27 -4.45 31.13
N THR A 669 -7.14 -5.09 30.32
CA THR A 669 -8.56 -4.76 30.16
C THR A 669 -9.49 -5.96 30.36
N ALA A 670 -8.99 -6.99 31.04
CA ALA A 670 -9.74 -8.23 31.27
C ALA A 670 -10.84 -8.09 32.33
N ILE A 671 -11.89 -8.91 32.21
CA ILE A 671 -12.95 -9.07 33.21
C ILE A 671 -12.69 -10.38 33.96
N GLU A 672 -12.46 -10.29 35.27
CA GLU A 672 -12.28 -11.45 36.13
C GLU A 672 -13.63 -12.14 36.38
N LEU A 673 -13.75 -13.36 35.88
CA LEU A 673 -14.93 -14.22 36.01
C LEU A 673 -14.57 -15.51 36.76
N GLU A 674 -15.59 -16.18 37.30
CA GLU A 674 -15.44 -17.50 37.90
C GLU A 674 -15.90 -18.57 36.90
N ALA A 675 -15.07 -19.58 36.69
CA ALA A 675 -15.39 -20.76 35.91
C ALA A 675 -15.45 -21.98 36.84
N ILE A 676 -16.56 -22.69 36.81
CA ILE A 676 -16.80 -23.88 37.62
C ILE A 676 -16.71 -25.09 36.70
N HIS A 677 -15.73 -25.97 36.94
CA HIS A 677 -15.63 -27.27 36.28
C HIS A 677 -16.23 -28.33 37.20
N PHE A 678 -17.23 -29.06 36.73
CA PHE A 678 -17.94 -30.03 37.57
C PHE A 678 -18.36 -31.30 36.82
N ASP A 679 -18.39 -32.41 37.55
CA ASP A 679 -19.00 -33.67 37.15
C ASP A 679 -19.99 -34.17 38.23
N ALA A 680 -20.41 -35.42 38.17
CA ALA A 680 -21.35 -35.99 39.15
C ALA A 680 -20.80 -36.10 40.58
N HIS A 681 -19.49 -35.91 40.79
CA HIS A 681 -18.80 -36.24 42.05
C HIS A 681 -17.86 -35.14 42.56
N GLN A 682 -17.42 -34.21 41.72
CA GLN A 682 -16.46 -33.17 42.04
C GLN A 682 -16.80 -31.85 41.34
N ALA A 683 -16.55 -30.73 42.02
CA ALA A 683 -16.61 -29.40 41.46
C ALA A 683 -15.34 -28.62 41.86
N SER A 684 -14.77 -27.88 40.91
CA SER A 684 -13.63 -27.00 41.14
C SER A 684 -13.92 -25.62 40.57
N VAL A 685 -13.50 -24.58 41.28
CA VAL A 685 -13.68 -23.18 40.88
C VAL A 685 -12.33 -22.60 40.48
N GLN A 686 -12.26 -22.01 39.30
CA GLN A 686 -11.09 -21.33 38.78
C GLN A 686 -11.45 -19.89 38.41
N ARG A 687 -10.56 -18.94 38.70
CA ARG A 687 -10.69 -17.57 38.18
C ARG A 687 -10.13 -17.48 36.77
N ILE A 688 -10.89 -16.85 35.89
CA ILE A 688 -10.56 -16.70 34.47
C ILE A 688 -10.65 -15.23 34.10
N ALA A 689 -9.58 -14.72 33.51
CA ALA A 689 -9.51 -13.39 32.94
C ALA A 689 -10.09 -13.41 31.52
N ALA A 690 -11.32 -12.95 31.35
CA ALA A 690 -11.91 -12.76 30.03
C ALA A 690 -11.24 -11.54 29.38
N SER A 691 -10.36 -11.76 28.39
CA SER A 691 -9.51 -10.72 27.81
C SER A 691 -10.28 -9.90 26.78
N ALA A 692 -10.05 -8.58 26.71
CA ALA A 692 -10.69 -7.74 25.70
C ALA A 692 -10.15 -8.06 24.29
N THR A 693 -11.01 -7.88 23.29
CA THR A 693 -10.72 -8.18 21.88
C THR A 693 -11.03 -6.97 20.99
N HIS A 694 -12.13 -7.00 20.24
CA HIS A 694 -12.52 -5.98 19.27
C HIS A 694 -13.98 -5.56 19.48
N ASP A 695 -14.33 -4.31 19.15
CA ASP A 695 -15.72 -3.79 19.24
C ASP A 695 -16.33 -3.98 20.65
N GLY A 696 -15.51 -3.86 21.69
CA GLY A 696 -15.93 -4.03 23.09
C GLY A 696 -16.17 -5.47 23.54
N PHE A 697 -15.91 -6.47 22.68
CA PHE A 697 -16.03 -7.88 23.06
C PHE A 697 -14.86 -8.35 23.93
N HIS A 698 -15.15 -9.35 24.76
CA HIS A 698 -14.24 -10.11 25.59
C HIS A 698 -14.34 -11.59 25.24
N VAL A 699 -13.24 -12.32 25.46
CA VAL A 699 -13.19 -13.77 25.27
C VAL A 699 -12.68 -14.44 26.53
N ALA A 700 -13.48 -15.37 27.06
CA ALA A 700 -13.06 -16.31 28.09
C ALA A 700 -12.60 -17.61 27.43
N ARG A 701 -11.39 -18.06 27.75
CA ARG A 701 -10.79 -19.27 27.19
C ARG A 701 -10.66 -20.33 28.27
N LEU A 702 -11.35 -21.46 28.07
CA LEU A 702 -11.54 -22.51 29.07
C LEU A 702 -11.06 -23.84 28.51
N PRO A 703 -10.04 -24.49 29.10
CA PRO A 703 -9.59 -25.80 28.63
C PRO A 703 -10.68 -26.85 28.86
N LEU A 704 -10.98 -27.64 27.83
CA LEU A 704 -11.83 -28.83 27.95
C LEU A 704 -10.96 -29.97 28.48
N GLY A 705 -11.16 -30.37 29.73
CA GLY A 705 -10.47 -31.52 30.30
C GLY A 705 -10.83 -32.84 29.61
N THR A 706 -9.93 -33.81 29.60
CA THR A 706 -10.09 -35.13 28.93
C THR A 706 -11.16 -36.03 29.54
N LYS A 707 -11.76 -35.64 30.68
CA LYS A 707 -12.69 -36.44 31.48
C LYS A 707 -14.17 -36.08 31.29
N GLY A 708 -14.52 -35.21 30.35
CA GLY A 708 -15.93 -34.88 30.04
C GLY A 708 -16.66 -34.12 31.16
N HIS A 709 -15.99 -33.16 31.81
CA HIS A 709 -16.64 -32.28 32.81
C HIS A 709 -17.53 -31.24 32.13
N ALA A 710 -18.62 -30.84 32.79
CA ALA A 710 -19.36 -29.63 32.45
C ALA A 710 -18.57 -28.39 32.89
N ILE A 711 -18.78 -27.26 32.21
CA ILE A 711 -18.13 -25.99 32.55
C ILE A 711 -19.21 -24.91 32.67
N ALA A 712 -19.29 -24.22 33.80
CA ALA A 712 -20.13 -23.04 33.97
C ALA A 712 -19.26 -21.78 34.11
N LEU A 713 -19.39 -20.84 33.18
CA LEU A 713 -18.79 -19.51 33.28
C LEU A 713 -19.79 -18.55 33.91
N VAL A 714 -19.53 -18.11 35.14
CA VAL A 714 -20.39 -17.21 35.90
C VAL A 714 -20.17 -15.78 35.43
N LEU A 715 -21.20 -15.19 34.82
CA LEU A 715 -21.24 -13.79 34.38
C LEU A 715 -22.00 -12.90 35.37
N GLY A 716 -22.99 -13.47 36.06
CA GLY A 716 -23.74 -12.83 37.12
C GLY A 716 -22.81 -12.25 38.17
N GLY A 717 -23.22 -11.13 38.78
CA GLY A 717 -22.42 -10.43 39.78
C GLY A 717 -21.30 -9.55 39.22
N ARG A 718 -20.91 -9.73 37.94
CA ARG A 718 -19.99 -8.83 37.22
C ARG A 718 -20.62 -8.15 36.02
N VAL A 719 -21.50 -8.85 35.30
CA VAL A 719 -22.19 -8.36 34.12
C VAL A 719 -23.69 -8.47 34.34
N ALA A 720 -24.42 -7.37 34.16
CA ALA A 720 -25.87 -7.32 34.27
C ALA A 720 -26.56 -7.53 32.92
N LEU A 721 -25.94 -7.05 31.84
CA LEU A 721 -26.45 -7.18 30.47
C LEU A 721 -25.28 -7.43 29.52
N ALA A 722 -25.41 -8.43 28.64
CA ALA A 722 -24.38 -8.80 27.69
C ALA A 722 -24.95 -9.13 26.31
N GLU A 723 -24.20 -8.81 25.25
CA GLU A 723 -24.38 -9.42 23.94
C GLU A 723 -23.50 -10.67 23.86
N ILE A 724 -24.08 -11.83 23.56
CA ILE A 724 -23.39 -13.11 23.47
C ILE A 724 -22.85 -13.32 22.04
N GLY A 725 -21.55 -13.57 22.00
CA GLY A 725 -20.78 -13.95 20.82
C GLY A 725 -20.96 -15.42 20.42
N PRO A 726 -20.30 -15.87 19.36
CA PRO A 726 -20.13 -17.30 19.10
C PRO A 726 -19.46 -18.00 20.28
N ILE A 727 -19.95 -19.19 20.62
CA ILE A 727 -19.31 -20.10 21.58
C ILE A 727 -18.74 -21.25 20.76
N THR A 728 -17.43 -21.39 20.79
CA THR A 728 -16.74 -22.32 19.88
C THR A 728 -15.66 -23.10 20.58
N ARG A 729 -15.23 -24.23 20.00
CA ARG A 729 -14.09 -25.01 20.48
C ARG A 729 -13.05 -25.23 19.38
N ALA A 730 -11.78 -25.26 19.78
CA ALA A 730 -10.65 -25.55 18.90
C ALA A 730 -9.51 -26.23 19.67
N PRO A 731 -8.59 -26.93 18.99
CA PRO A 731 -7.40 -27.49 19.63
C PRO A 731 -6.56 -26.41 20.33
N VAL A 732 -6.01 -26.70 21.50
CA VAL A 732 -5.15 -25.77 22.27
C VAL A 732 -3.97 -25.29 21.43
N ASP A 733 -3.39 -26.17 20.60
CA ASP A 733 -2.27 -25.82 19.74
C ASP A 733 -2.68 -24.82 18.63
N SER A 734 -3.94 -24.80 18.21
CA SER A 734 -4.46 -23.80 17.25
C SER A 734 -4.63 -22.39 17.85
N LEU A 735 -4.43 -22.26 19.16
CA LEU A 735 -4.38 -20.98 19.88
C LEU A 735 -2.94 -20.53 20.17
N ARG A 736 -1.96 -21.46 20.09
CA ARG A 736 -0.53 -21.20 20.30
C ARG A 736 0.24 -21.04 19.00
N ALA A 737 -0.08 -21.86 18.01
CA ALA A 737 0.49 -21.78 16.68
C ALA A 737 -0.08 -20.57 15.95
N GLU A 738 0.69 -20.01 15.04
CA GLU A 738 0.31 -18.92 14.14
C GLU A 738 -0.82 -19.31 13.16
N ALA A 739 -1.57 -20.38 13.43
CA ALA A 739 -2.64 -20.90 12.61
C ALA A 739 -4.01 -20.46 13.15
N ASN A 740 -4.88 -19.94 12.29
CA ASN A 740 -6.30 -19.76 12.59
C ASN A 740 -7.05 -20.97 12.01
N PRO A 741 -7.75 -21.79 12.82
CA PRO A 741 -8.66 -22.75 12.23
C PRO A 741 -9.76 -21.96 11.51
N ASP A 742 -9.84 -22.15 10.19
CA ASP A 742 -10.78 -21.44 9.32
C ASP A 742 -12.25 -21.66 9.73
N ASP A 743 -12.54 -22.74 10.44
CA ASP A 743 -13.89 -23.08 10.90
C ASP A 743 -13.84 -23.70 12.31
N PRO A 744 -14.00 -22.90 13.38
CA PRO A 744 -14.06 -23.43 14.74
C PRO A 744 -15.38 -24.16 14.97
N GLU A 745 -15.36 -25.25 15.75
CA GLU A 745 -16.58 -26.02 15.97
C GLU A 745 -17.54 -25.26 16.92
N PRO A 746 -18.79 -24.99 16.52
CA PRO A 746 -19.78 -24.41 17.41
C PRO A 746 -20.05 -25.33 18.61
N VAL A 747 -20.28 -24.73 19.77
CA VAL A 747 -20.63 -25.45 20.99
C VAL A 747 -22.00 -24.99 21.46
N GLU A 748 -22.90 -25.95 21.65
CA GLU A 748 -24.19 -25.67 22.30
C GLU A 748 -23.97 -25.34 23.77
N ALA A 749 -24.61 -24.25 24.22
CA ALA A 749 -24.53 -23.78 25.60
C ALA A 749 -25.93 -23.57 26.18
N LEU A 750 -26.06 -23.80 27.48
CA LEU A 750 -27.26 -23.51 28.26
C LEU A 750 -27.04 -22.20 29.04
N PHE A 751 -28.07 -21.39 29.15
CA PHE A 751 -28.01 -20.10 29.84
C PHE A 751 -28.81 -20.19 31.15
N ASP A 752 -28.12 -20.36 32.28
CA ASP A 752 -28.76 -20.45 33.60
C ASP A 752 -28.81 -19.07 34.28
N GLY A 753 -29.97 -18.72 34.84
CA GLY A 753 -30.17 -17.41 35.47
C GLY A 753 -30.08 -16.22 34.50
N MET A 754 -30.31 -16.46 33.20
CA MET A 754 -30.27 -15.42 32.17
C MET A 754 -31.59 -15.37 31.39
N ARG A 755 -31.96 -14.17 30.92
CA ARG A 755 -33.13 -13.95 30.08
C ARG A 755 -32.72 -13.25 28.80
N GLU A 756 -32.99 -13.86 27.65
CA GLU A 756 -32.81 -13.19 26.36
C GLU A 756 -33.88 -12.11 26.19
N ILE A 757 -33.45 -10.86 25.94
CA ILE A 757 -34.34 -9.70 25.78
C ILE A 757 -34.38 -9.20 24.32
N ALA A 758 -33.39 -9.57 23.51
CA ALA A 758 -33.31 -9.35 22.07
C ALA A 758 -32.32 -10.39 21.50
N PRO A 759 -32.28 -10.63 20.18
CA PRO A 759 -31.37 -11.61 19.59
C PRO A 759 -29.94 -11.43 20.07
N ARG A 760 -29.39 -12.47 20.73
CA ARG A 760 -28.04 -12.50 21.34
C ARG A 760 -27.84 -11.57 22.53
N ILE A 761 -28.83 -10.80 22.96
CA ILE A 761 -28.72 -9.90 24.13
C ILE A 761 -29.39 -10.56 25.33
N VAL A 762 -28.60 -10.86 26.35
CA VAL A 762 -29.03 -11.55 27.56
C VAL A 762 -28.88 -10.65 28.79
N GLU A 763 -29.91 -10.64 29.63
CA GLU A 763 -29.91 -10.02 30.95
C GLU A 763 -29.62 -11.09 32.01
N CYS A 764 -28.61 -10.86 32.86
CA CYS A 764 -28.34 -11.70 34.01
C CYS A 764 -29.34 -11.36 35.12
N THR A 765 -30.30 -12.25 35.37
CA THR A 765 -31.39 -12.01 36.33
C THR A 765 -30.99 -12.34 37.77
N ARG A 766 -29.89 -13.06 37.96
CA ARG A 766 -29.32 -13.42 39.27
C ARG A 766 -27.82 -13.14 39.32
N GLY A 767 -27.29 -13.01 40.55
CA GLY A 767 -25.86 -12.79 40.80
C GLY A 767 -24.96 -14.00 40.48
N ASP A 768 -25.54 -15.18 40.31
CA ASP A 768 -24.88 -16.45 39.96
C ASP A 768 -25.17 -16.90 38.52
N ALA A 769 -25.76 -16.03 37.69
CA ALA A 769 -26.09 -16.34 36.31
C ALA A 769 -24.86 -16.83 35.52
N ALA A 770 -24.98 -17.94 34.81
CA ALA A 770 -23.85 -18.59 34.14
C ALA A 770 -24.18 -19.12 32.73
N ILE A 771 -23.17 -19.13 31.86
CA ILE A 771 -23.17 -19.88 30.61
C ILE A 771 -22.62 -21.27 30.89
N VAL A 772 -23.42 -22.30 30.64
CA VAL A 772 -23.09 -23.69 30.95
C VAL A 772 -22.84 -24.47 29.67
N ILE A 773 -21.62 -25.01 29.56
CA ILE A 773 -21.23 -25.94 28.51
C ILE A 773 -21.44 -27.36 29.04
N PRO A 774 -22.35 -28.15 28.43
CA PRO A 774 -22.65 -29.50 28.90
C PRO A 774 -21.45 -30.45 28.71
N PRO A 775 -21.38 -31.53 29.51
CA PRO A 775 -20.31 -32.52 29.38
C PRO A 775 -20.43 -33.26 28.04
N ARG A 776 -19.29 -33.54 27.40
CA ARG A 776 -19.22 -34.28 26.14
C ARG A 776 -18.46 -35.60 26.33
N GLN A 777 -18.86 -36.62 25.56
CA GLN A 777 -18.12 -37.88 25.53
C GLN A 777 -16.71 -37.65 24.94
N PRO A 778 -15.64 -38.13 25.60
CA PRO A 778 -14.29 -38.02 25.08
C PRO A 778 -14.16 -38.76 23.75
N VAL A 779 -13.57 -38.12 22.74
CA VAL A 779 -13.24 -38.78 21.47
C VAL A 779 -11.82 -39.35 21.56
N PRO A 780 -11.60 -40.67 21.35
CA PRO A 780 -10.27 -41.27 21.39
C PRO A 780 -9.32 -40.61 20.39
N GLY A 781 -8.16 -40.13 20.87
CA GLY A 781 -7.15 -39.46 20.04
C GLY A 781 -7.41 -37.97 19.78
N GLU A 782 -8.47 -37.36 20.33
CA GLU A 782 -8.71 -35.92 20.23
C GLU A 782 -7.60 -35.14 20.97
N PRO A 783 -6.97 -34.13 20.35
CA PRO A 783 -5.98 -33.30 21.02
C PRO A 783 -6.63 -32.50 22.16
N PRO A 784 -5.83 -31.94 23.10
CA PRO A 784 -6.37 -31.04 24.10
C PRO A 784 -7.18 -29.92 23.45
N MET A 785 -8.45 -29.75 23.85
CA MET A 785 -9.36 -28.76 23.27
C MET A 785 -9.56 -27.58 24.22
N MET A 786 -9.96 -26.43 23.68
CA MET A 786 -10.29 -25.22 24.41
C MET A 786 -11.59 -24.63 23.90
N VAL A 787 -12.47 -24.22 24.82
CA VAL A 787 -13.68 -23.45 24.52
C VAL A 787 -13.36 -21.96 24.59
N GLU A 788 -13.79 -21.21 23.57
CA GLU A 788 -13.80 -19.77 23.53
C GLU A 788 -15.25 -19.28 23.69
N ILE A 789 -15.54 -18.60 24.80
CA ILE A 789 -16.83 -17.94 25.05
C ILE A 789 -16.64 -16.45 24.80
N VAL A 790 -17.22 -15.95 23.71
CA VAL A 790 -17.15 -14.54 23.30
C VAL A 790 -18.39 -13.81 23.80
N PHE A 791 -18.24 -12.62 24.40
CA PHE A 791 -19.36 -11.79 24.83
C PHE A 791 -18.95 -10.32 24.91
N ARG A 792 -19.90 -9.39 24.80
CA ARG A 792 -19.69 -7.95 25.02
C ARG A 792 -20.54 -7.50 26.20
N PRO A 793 -19.94 -7.02 27.30
CA PRO A 793 -20.72 -6.43 28.38
C PRO A 793 -21.37 -5.12 27.90
N LEU A 794 -22.70 -5.06 27.96
CA LEU A 794 -23.47 -3.84 27.68
C LEU A 794 -23.71 -3.04 28.97
N ARG A 795 -23.77 -3.74 30.12
CA ARG A 795 -23.87 -3.13 31.46
C ARG A 795 -23.19 -4.01 32.49
N LEU A 796 -22.28 -3.43 33.29
CA LEU A 796 -21.65 -4.11 34.43
C LEU A 796 -22.59 -4.12 35.64
N ALA A 797 -22.44 -5.12 36.51
CA ALA A 797 -23.19 -5.20 37.75
C ALA A 797 -22.61 -4.21 38.79
N GLY A 798 -23.45 -3.36 39.38
CA GLY A 798 -23.07 -2.45 40.49
C GLY A 798 -22.49 -1.08 40.10
N GLY A 799 -22.52 -0.68 38.82
CA GLY A 799 -22.21 0.69 38.38
C GLY A 799 -23.47 1.55 38.23
N SER A 800 -23.41 2.83 38.57
CA SER A 800 -24.46 3.83 38.27
C SER A 800 -24.81 3.82 36.78
N GLU A 801 -26.07 4.18 36.45
CA GLU A 801 -26.71 4.12 35.12
C GLU A 801 -26.07 5.00 34.01
N GLU A 802 -24.75 4.98 33.82
CA GLU A 802 -24.14 5.52 32.60
C GLU A 802 -23.78 4.37 31.63
N PRO A 803 -24.30 4.39 30.39
CA PRO A 803 -23.84 3.47 29.36
C PRO A 803 -22.36 3.73 29.05
N LEU A 804 -21.54 2.68 29.08
CA LEU A 804 -20.18 2.69 28.55
C LEU A 804 -20.23 2.81 27.02
N GLY A 805 -20.47 4.02 26.50
CA GLY A 805 -20.61 4.21 25.06
C GLY A 805 -21.01 5.60 24.58
N ALA A 806 -20.30 6.66 24.98
CA ALA A 806 -20.25 7.92 24.21
C ALA A 806 -19.10 8.82 24.70
N ALA A 807 -17.89 8.59 24.20
CA ALA A 807 -16.79 9.55 24.35
C ALA A 807 -16.14 9.84 23.01
N VAL A 808 -16.94 10.27 22.01
CA VAL A 808 -16.44 11.02 20.84
C VAL A 808 -17.52 11.99 20.36
N SER A 809 -17.52 13.22 20.88
CA SER A 809 -17.80 14.47 20.15
C SER A 809 -18.02 15.62 21.14
N GLY A 810 -17.13 16.62 21.11
CA GLY A 810 -17.33 17.84 21.91
C GLY A 810 -16.05 18.63 22.14
N ALA A 811 -15.38 19.06 21.07
CA ALA A 811 -14.34 20.07 21.15
C ALA A 811 -14.83 21.35 20.43
N ASP A 812 -15.85 21.99 21.00
CA ASP A 812 -16.11 23.40 20.73
C ASP A 812 -15.49 24.21 21.87
N GLY A 813 -14.26 24.66 21.64
CA GLY A 813 -13.54 25.59 22.50
C GLY A 813 -13.39 26.95 21.83
N LYS A 814 -14.46 27.75 21.85
CA LYS A 814 -14.30 29.20 21.95
C LYS A 814 -13.94 29.48 23.40
N ASP A 815 -12.76 30.02 23.67
CA ASP A 815 -12.68 31.40 24.15
C ASP A 815 -11.25 31.89 24.44
N LYS A 816 -11.13 33.19 24.20
CA LYS A 816 -9.97 34.05 24.37
C LYS A 816 -9.87 34.51 25.84
N VAL A 817 -8.62 34.56 26.31
CA VAL A 817 -7.98 35.66 27.06
C VAL A 817 -8.46 35.97 28.48
N GLY A 818 -7.51 35.95 29.43
CA GLY A 818 -7.43 36.95 30.49
C GLY A 818 -6.86 36.46 31.83
N GLY A 819 -5.74 37.04 32.28
CA GLY A 819 -5.34 37.02 33.70
C GLY A 819 -3.84 36.88 33.97
N ALA A 820 -3.15 38.00 34.17
CA ALA A 820 -1.76 38.08 34.63
C ALA A 820 -1.60 37.64 36.10
N PRO A 821 -0.37 37.26 36.55
CA PRO A 821 -0.14 36.81 37.92
C PRO A 821 0.21 37.97 38.86
N ALA A 822 -0.38 37.98 40.05
CA ALA A 822 0.03 38.84 41.15
C ALA A 822 0.76 38.02 42.22
N ARG A 823 1.90 38.58 42.65
CA ARG A 823 2.84 38.18 43.69
C ARG A 823 2.18 37.73 45.01
N ARG A 824 2.86 36.82 45.73
CA ARG A 824 3.20 37.03 47.15
C ARG A 824 4.36 36.14 47.60
N ASP A 825 5.25 36.79 48.34
CA ASP A 825 6.52 36.33 48.87
C ASP A 825 6.42 35.33 50.05
N ALA A 826 7.56 34.66 50.25
CA ALA A 826 8.19 34.26 51.52
C ALA A 826 7.51 33.22 52.43
N ALA A 827 8.17 32.09 52.65
CA ALA A 827 9.17 31.90 53.72
C ALA A 827 9.55 30.42 53.89
N ALA A 828 10.78 30.20 54.39
CA ALA A 828 11.48 28.95 54.71
C ALA A 828 12.23 28.28 53.55
#